data_AF-A0A429SWR7-F1
#
_entry.id   AF-A0A429SWR7-F1
#
_cell.length_a   1.000
_cell.length_b   1.000
_cell.length_c   1.000
_cell.angle_alpha   90.00
_cell.angle_beta   90.00
_cell.angle_gamma   90.00
#
_symmetry.space_group_name_H-M   'P 1'
#
loop_
_entity.id
_entity.type
_entity.pdbx_description
1 polymer ?
#
loop_
_entity_poly.entity_id
_entity_poly.type
_entity_poly.pdbx_seq_one_letter_code
_entity_poly.pdbx_strand_id
1 'polypeptide(L)'
;MTMPLSRRRFLLAAVLPMLTVGASGVLSIASGQQTSAETADGKGPAAALPASTTSGTVVQIVAHPDDDLFFMNPDLSRSLLAGIPVTTAYLTSGEADGRNEARGGEAKDPEQPADRAQYAEARQNGIRSAYAQMATGDRTSAWKRTVIPTAGGGQAELDVLVARPQVNLVWFQLREARNPAAENPDSLRGLWNGRIPALEAQLTTGTPVKQQFSYTKDQVVRSIAGILERYRPTTIRMQDPTPGRYADTGKYTDHQDHMYGARFVQAATALYAEQVADRPRFSVQNYLGYHNGTLPHALDPQTAETKTGFLKTYAWQDRTDYCGGSPSGCGDRKVAGSPTGRNWAQSLRYARADTSSWLTEGTPGRLWAFAVLDGRMAVWNRDRAGTWTGPALLPGTGIDPGATAVRLPDGRVTVLATRTTLGPGPADYRREVVYAAQAAPDGPFGAWQSLGTPEPGDEPGTSAVSAPAAAVDAEGRLAVYLRDTRRTLRARVQQPSGAFTDWQQLGGEDLQSDPIAVVDSAGRRHVYATTTKSALAWTQPSPGAPLAGPYPTGLPATTVPLSAARDGAGVRLYFRRPDSGVVRSALVTAGPGAPQVSSVSESGGRAGYGAVGVAGRSVTGRADSGTVAATTLGGPPAWTESRMLYAGAPSAVLDPSGTTTTAVLGLDAQLHTTTGRPAAPAPTWHPAVLPPPA
;
A
#
# COMPACT_ATOMS: atom_id res chain seq x y z
N MET A 1 -24.82 46.24 -62.59
CA MET A 1 -25.71 45.32 -61.84
C MET A 1 -24.88 44.63 -60.76
N THR A 2 -25.10 45.06 -59.52
CA THR A 2 -25.03 44.34 -58.23
C THR A 2 -23.92 43.31 -57.97
N MET A 3 -22.96 43.75 -57.14
CA MET A 3 -22.15 43.02 -56.14
C MET A 3 -23.02 42.30 -55.05
N PRO A 4 -22.51 41.69 -53.94
CA PRO A 4 -21.11 41.48 -53.47
C PRO A 4 -20.73 40.15 -52.73
N LEU A 5 -19.39 39.95 -52.59
CA LEU A 5 -18.52 39.73 -51.39
C LEU A 5 -18.91 38.65 -50.32
N SER A 6 -17.97 37.98 -49.61
CA SER A 6 -16.64 38.41 -49.21
C SER A 6 -15.59 37.30 -49.01
N ARG A 7 -14.35 37.75 -49.24
CA ARG A 7 -12.99 37.26 -48.95
C ARG A 7 -12.59 37.91 -47.60
N ARG A 8 -11.57 37.57 -46.79
CA ARG A 8 -10.27 36.90 -46.98
C ARG A 8 -9.46 36.93 -45.64
N ARG A 9 -8.58 35.93 -45.48
CA ARG A 9 -7.12 35.96 -45.16
C ARG A 9 -6.54 36.71 -43.92
N PHE A 10 -5.84 35.92 -43.08
CA PHE A 10 -4.36 35.84 -42.90
C PHE A 10 -3.52 37.12 -42.73
N LEU A 11 -2.79 37.28 -41.60
CA LEU A 11 -1.34 36.97 -41.39
C LEU A 11 -0.71 37.72 -40.19
N LEU A 12 0.32 37.07 -39.61
CA LEU A 12 1.39 37.48 -38.66
C LEU A 12 1.63 38.99 -38.38
N ALA A 13 1.88 39.34 -37.09
CA ALA A 13 3.22 39.65 -36.52
C ALA A 13 3.13 40.48 -35.20
N ALA A 14 4.22 40.43 -34.43
CA ALA A 14 4.43 40.85 -33.03
C ALA A 14 4.20 42.32 -32.66
N VAL A 15 3.87 42.61 -31.38
CA VAL A 15 4.30 43.79 -30.58
C VAL A 15 4.19 43.51 -29.06
N LEU A 16 5.21 43.91 -28.30
CA LEU A 16 5.19 44.25 -26.85
C LEU A 16 5.59 45.76 -26.76
N PRO A 17 5.46 46.52 -25.65
CA PRO A 17 4.47 46.59 -24.55
C PRO A 17 3.87 48.03 -24.38
N MET A 18 2.77 48.23 -23.65
CA MET A 18 2.58 49.41 -22.77
C MET A 18 1.32 49.36 -21.88
N LEU A 19 1.58 49.70 -20.62
CA LEU A 19 0.73 50.01 -19.46
C LEU A 19 -0.61 50.74 -19.73
N THR A 20 -1.69 50.34 -19.05
CA THR A 20 -2.27 51.06 -17.89
C THR A 20 -3.54 50.39 -17.31
N VAL A 21 -3.45 50.08 -16.00
CA VAL A 21 -4.43 50.22 -14.88
C VAL A 21 -5.88 49.74 -15.04
N GLY A 22 -6.25 48.74 -14.22
CA GLY A 22 -7.63 48.42 -13.84
C GLY A 22 -7.73 47.16 -12.95
N ALA A 23 -7.66 47.34 -11.62
CA ALA A 23 -7.77 46.32 -10.56
C ALA A 23 -9.10 45.53 -10.64
N SER A 24 -9.21 44.23 -10.30
CA SER A 24 -8.86 43.61 -9.02
C SER A 24 -8.81 42.08 -9.16
N GLY A 25 -7.69 41.47 -8.79
CA GLY A 25 -7.50 40.02 -8.72
C GLY A 25 -6.27 39.74 -7.88
N VAL A 26 -6.47 39.51 -6.58
CA VAL A 26 -5.39 39.36 -5.61
C VAL A 26 -4.73 37.99 -5.77
N LEU A 27 -3.47 38.00 -6.21
CA LEU A 27 -2.48 36.94 -6.03
C LEU A 27 -2.32 36.69 -4.52
N SER A 28 -2.58 35.47 -4.06
CA SER A 28 -2.12 35.02 -2.75
C SER A 28 -0.66 34.62 -2.84
N ILE A 29 0.23 35.61 -2.71
CA ILE A 29 1.63 35.38 -2.37
C ILE A 29 1.63 34.89 -0.92
N ALA A 30 2.05 33.65 -0.70
CA ALA A 30 2.23 33.08 0.62
C ALA A 30 3.41 33.78 1.31
N SER A 31 3.15 34.91 1.96
CA SER A 31 4.00 35.39 3.03
C SER A 31 3.82 34.45 4.22
N GLY A 32 4.85 33.67 4.50
CA GLY A 32 4.93 32.88 5.71
C GLY A 32 4.88 33.80 6.92
N GLN A 33 3.74 33.81 7.61
CA GLN A 33 3.74 34.12 9.03
C GLN A 33 4.25 32.87 9.74
N GLN A 34 5.56 32.88 10.02
CA GLN A 34 6.17 32.05 11.03
C GLN A 34 5.39 32.23 12.33
N THR A 35 4.56 31.25 12.68
CA THR A 35 4.13 31.08 14.06
C THR A 35 5.36 30.73 14.87
N SER A 36 5.69 31.58 15.84
CA SER A 36 6.84 31.47 16.73
C SER A 36 6.87 30.13 17.46
N ALA A 37 7.55 29.16 16.88
CA ALA A 37 8.01 27.92 17.50
C ALA A 37 9.27 27.44 16.79
N GLU A 38 10.21 28.36 16.54
CA GLU A 38 11.55 28.03 16.05
C GLU A 38 12.55 28.82 16.88
N THR A 39 13.07 28.17 17.91
CA THR A 39 14.39 28.38 18.51
C THR A 39 14.69 27.14 19.34
N ALA A 40 14.98 26.05 18.64
CA ALA A 40 15.80 24.98 19.15
C ALA A 40 16.69 24.54 18.00
N ASP A 41 17.66 25.41 17.69
CA ASP A 41 18.81 25.05 16.90
C ASP A 41 19.61 24.05 17.74
N GLY A 42 19.45 22.78 17.42
CA GLY A 42 20.07 21.67 18.11
C GLY A 42 20.20 20.50 17.15
N LYS A 43 21.40 20.34 16.57
CA LYS A 43 21.86 19.09 15.96
C LYS A 43 21.93 18.00 17.05
N GLY A 44 20.78 17.53 17.51
CA GLY A 44 20.67 16.27 18.24
C GLY A 44 20.62 15.11 17.25
N PRO A 45 21.12 13.91 17.59
CA PRO A 45 20.80 12.72 16.83
C PRO A 45 19.26 12.62 16.73
N ALA A 46 18.74 12.24 15.56
CA ALA A 46 17.30 11.99 15.40
C ALA A 46 16.84 11.13 16.58
N ALA A 47 15.98 11.68 17.42
CA ALA A 47 15.59 11.04 18.67
C ALA A 47 15.05 9.65 18.34
N ALA A 48 15.67 8.61 18.90
CA ALA A 48 15.21 7.24 18.72
C ALA A 48 13.73 7.16 19.11
N LEU A 49 12.90 6.56 18.25
CA LEU A 49 11.53 6.27 18.64
C LEU A 49 11.56 5.25 19.79
N PRO A 50 10.61 5.30 20.74
CA PRO A 50 10.43 4.23 21.69
C PRO A 50 10.31 2.89 20.96
N ALA A 51 10.89 1.83 21.53
CA ALA A 51 10.78 0.49 20.98
C ALA A 51 9.31 0.08 20.80
N SER A 52 9.03 -0.70 19.75
CA SER A 52 7.71 -1.28 19.54
C SER A 52 7.29 -2.13 20.75
N THR A 53 6.02 -2.06 21.13
CA THR A 53 5.46 -2.92 22.18
C THR A 53 5.22 -4.36 21.73
N THR A 54 5.31 -4.62 20.43
CA THR A 54 5.22 -5.96 19.83
C THR A 54 6.55 -6.42 19.25
N SER A 55 6.81 -7.72 19.37
CA SER A 55 7.96 -8.40 18.78
C SER A 55 7.59 -8.98 17.41
N GLY A 56 8.31 -8.61 16.35
CA GLY A 56 8.10 -9.19 15.02
C GLY A 56 9.34 -9.02 14.15
N THR A 57 9.37 -9.69 12.99
CA THR A 57 10.46 -9.59 12.01
C THR A 57 9.88 -9.23 10.65
N VAL A 58 10.46 -8.22 10.02
CA VAL A 58 10.07 -7.77 8.68
C VAL A 58 11.09 -8.23 7.66
N VAL A 59 10.62 -8.91 6.60
CA VAL A 59 11.40 -9.12 5.37
C VAL A 59 10.77 -8.31 4.25
N GLN A 60 11.55 -7.47 3.59
CA GLN A 60 11.13 -6.68 2.43
C GLN A 60 11.79 -7.26 1.20
N ILE A 61 11.05 -7.47 0.12
CA ILE A 61 11.61 -7.96 -1.15
C ILE A 61 11.19 -7.00 -2.26
N VAL A 62 12.16 -6.37 -2.90
CA VAL A 62 11.96 -5.36 -3.94
C VAL A 62 12.82 -5.64 -5.17
N ALA A 63 12.41 -5.08 -6.31
CA ALA A 63 13.10 -5.30 -7.57
C ALA A 63 14.47 -4.61 -7.62
N HIS A 64 14.54 -3.31 -7.27
CA HIS A 64 15.75 -2.49 -7.44
C HIS A 64 16.20 -1.78 -6.16
N PRO A 65 17.48 -1.40 -6.06
CA PRO A 65 18.01 -0.58 -4.96
C PRO A 65 17.44 0.85 -4.98
N ASP A 66 16.38 1.14 -4.25
CA ASP A 66 15.73 2.46 -4.00
C ASP A 66 14.21 2.32 -3.88
N ASP A 67 13.65 1.24 -4.42
CA ASP A 67 12.22 0.95 -4.43
C ASP A 67 11.61 0.99 -3.02
N ASP A 68 12.32 0.47 -2.03
CA ASP A 68 11.90 0.50 -0.63
C ASP A 68 12.00 1.92 -0.03
N LEU A 69 12.99 2.71 -0.44
CA LEU A 69 13.10 4.12 -0.08
C LEU A 69 11.95 4.96 -0.68
N PHE A 70 11.55 4.69 -1.92
CA PHE A 70 10.48 5.42 -2.60
C PHE A 70 9.08 4.92 -2.24
N PHE A 71 8.85 3.63 -2.07
CA PHE A 71 7.49 3.06 -2.01
C PHE A 71 7.13 2.46 -0.66
N MET A 72 8.10 2.09 0.17
CA MET A 72 7.86 1.50 1.50
C MET A 72 8.13 2.44 2.66
N ASN A 73 8.84 3.56 2.46
CA ASN A 73 8.96 4.61 3.48
C ASN A 73 7.68 5.48 3.57
N PRO A 74 7.21 5.83 4.78
CA PRO A 74 7.92 5.73 6.06
C PRO A 74 7.88 4.38 6.80
N ASP A 75 7.09 3.38 6.40
CA ASP A 75 7.01 2.11 7.15
C ASP A 75 8.37 1.44 7.38
N LEU A 76 9.30 1.53 6.41
CA LEU A 76 10.69 1.08 6.55
C LEU A 76 11.42 1.81 7.69
N SER A 77 11.58 3.13 7.60
CA SER A 77 12.29 3.92 8.62
C SER A 77 11.64 3.80 10.01
N ARG A 78 10.31 3.72 10.10
CA ARG A 78 9.61 3.50 11.38
C ARG A 78 9.91 2.14 11.99
N SER A 79 10.03 1.09 11.18
CA SER A 79 10.39 -0.25 11.67
C SER A 79 11.83 -0.24 12.23
N LEU A 80 12.77 0.38 11.52
CA LEU A 80 14.16 0.51 11.95
C LEU A 80 14.30 1.29 13.26
N LEU A 81 13.62 2.45 13.35
CA LEU A 81 13.66 3.31 14.54
C LEU A 81 12.98 2.67 15.76
N ALA A 82 11.92 1.88 15.55
CA ALA A 82 11.24 1.14 16.62
C ALA A 82 11.98 -0.14 17.04
N GLY A 83 13.13 -0.44 16.45
CA GLY A 83 13.96 -1.60 16.79
C GLY A 83 13.47 -2.94 16.24
N ILE A 84 12.51 -2.93 15.30
CA ILE A 84 12.05 -4.15 14.63
C ILE A 84 13.18 -4.68 13.73
N PRO A 85 13.56 -5.98 13.82
CA PRO A 85 14.43 -6.61 12.85
C PRO A 85 13.92 -6.45 11.42
N VAL A 86 14.77 -5.94 10.51
CA VAL A 86 14.44 -5.72 9.11
C VAL A 86 15.51 -6.37 8.23
N THR A 87 15.08 -7.19 7.29
CA THR A 87 15.93 -7.64 6.18
C THR A 87 15.32 -7.18 4.86
N THR A 88 16.11 -6.55 4.02
CA THR A 88 15.66 -6.13 2.67
C THR A 88 16.44 -6.90 1.61
N ALA A 89 15.72 -7.63 0.77
CA ALA A 89 16.26 -8.37 -0.35
C ALA A 89 15.97 -7.65 -1.67
N TYR A 90 17.01 -7.36 -2.42
CA TYR A 90 16.94 -6.76 -3.75
C TYR A 90 17.13 -7.86 -4.80
N LEU A 91 16.14 -8.01 -5.68
CA LEU A 91 16.14 -9.06 -6.70
C LEU A 91 17.17 -8.78 -7.79
N THR A 92 17.17 -7.55 -8.32
CA THR A 92 18.08 -7.15 -9.41
C THR A 92 19.21 -6.27 -8.89
N SER A 93 20.29 -6.16 -9.67
CA SER A 93 21.40 -5.25 -9.38
C SER A 93 21.06 -3.78 -9.64
N GLY A 94 19.93 -3.49 -10.30
CA GLY A 94 19.54 -2.12 -10.63
C GLY A 94 20.52 -1.44 -11.58
N GLU A 95 21.13 -2.18 -12.50
CA GLU A 95 22.21 -1.65 -13.32
C GLU A 95 21.75 -0.76 -14.49
N ALA A 96 20.44 -0.73 -14.78
CA ALA A 96 19.80 0.07 -15.84
C ALA A 96 20.64 0.19 -17.13
N ASP A 97 20.96 1.44 -17.52
CA ASP A 97 21.80 1.77 -18.68
C ASP A 97 23.32 1.78 -18.38
N GLY A 98 23.73 1.50 -17.14
CA GLY A 98 25.12 1.49 -16.67
C GLY A 98 25.79 2.85 -16.46
N ARG A 99 25.09 3.99 -16.56
CA ARG A 99 25.70 5.31 -16.39
C ARG A 99 25.30 5.93 -15.07
N ASN A 100 26.24 6.44 -14.27
CA ASN A 100 25.93 7.10 -12.99
C ASN A 100 26.01 8.63 -13.09
N GLU A 101 25.17 9.26 -13.91
CA GLU A 101 25.19 10.71 -14.16
C GLU A 101 24.07 11.42 -13.39
N ALA A 102 24.33 12.61 -12.87
CA ALA A 102 23.27 13.46 -12.35
C ALA A 102 22.48 14.07 -13.51
N ARG A 103 21.25 13.59 -13.70
CA ARG A 103 20.29 14.18 -14.65
C ARG A 103 19.38 15.14 -13.90
N GLY A 104 19.56 16.45 -14.13
CA GLY A 104 18.73 17.52 -13.61
C GLY A 104 18.95 18.79 -14.44
N GLY A 105 17.97 19.70 -14.48
CA GLY A 105 18.04 20.90 -15.34
C GLY A 105 19.27 21.80 -15.10
N GLU A 106 19.90 21.69 -13.93
CA GLU A 106 21.11 22.42 -13.55
C GLU A 106 22.41 21.63 -13.75
N ALA A 107 22.34 20.30 -13.89
CA ALA A 107 23.51 19.43 -14.01
C ALA A 107 23.81 19.12 -15.48
N LYS A 108 25.00 19.52 -15.96
CA LYS A 108 25.56 19.17 -17.27
C LYS A 108 26.71 18.20 -17.11
N ASP A 109 26.42 17.00 -16.64
CA ASP A 109 27.43 15.95 -16.59
C ASP A 109 27.76 15.47 -18.02
N PRO A 110 29.04 15.34 -18.39
CA PRO A 110 29.42 14.73 -19.67
C PRO A 110 29.00 13.26 -19.69
N GLU A 111 28.53 12.78 -20.84
CA GLU A 111 28.13 11.38 -21.01
C GLU A 111 29.31 10.47 -20.67
N GLN A 112 29.08 9.56 -19.73
CA GLN A 112 30.04 8.55 -19.29
C GLN A 112 29.83 7.25 -20.07
N PRO A 113 30.88 6.45 -20.29
CA PRO A 113 30.72 5.10 -20.80
C PRO A 113 29.83 4.29 -19.85
N ALA A 114 28.98 3.43 -20.42
CA ALA A 114 28.14 2.56 -19.62
C ALA A 114 28.99 1.48 -18.92
N ASP A 115 28.92 1.44 -17.59
CA ASP A 115 29.47 0.39 -16.74
C ASP A 115 28.41 -0.04 -15.72
N ARG A 116 27.76 -1.16 -16.05
CA ARG A 116 26.68 -1.74 -15.24
C ARG A 116 27.15 -2.23 -13.87
N ALA A 117 28.36 -2.77 -13.79
CA ALA A 117 28.89 -3.31 -12.54
C ALA A 117 29.24 -2.19 -11.56
N GLN A 118 29.84 -1.10 -12.06
CA GLN A 118 30.14 0.07 -11.24
C GLN A 118 28.87 0.85 -10.87
N TYR A 119 27.93 1.05 -11.79
CA TYR A 119 26.70 1.76 -11.45
C TYR A 119 25.90 1.02 -10.37
N ALA A 120 25.75 -0.30 -10.50
CA ALA A 120 25.10 -1.11 -9.48
C ALA A 120 25.82 -1.05 -8.11
N GLU A 121 27.16 -1.11 -8.07
CA GLU A 121 27.92 -0.94 -6.82
C GLU A 121 27.65 0.43 -6.18
N ALA A 122 27.60 1.50 -6.99
CA ALA A 122 27.30 2.85 -6.50
C ALA A 122 25.93 2.92 -5.83
N ARG A 123 24.90 2.32 -6.43
CA ARG A 123 23.55 2.22 -5.85
C ARG A 123 23.57 1.46 -4.53
N GLN A 124 24.27 0.32 -4.45
CA GLN A 124 24.42 -0.44 -3.20
C GLN A 124 25.12 0.37 -2.10
N ASN A 125 26.14 1.17 -2.45
CA ASN A 125 26.80 2.10 -1.51
C ASN A 125 25.81 3.14 -0.97
N GLY A 126 24.96 3.68 -1.84
CA GLY A 126 23.90 4.61 -1.48
C GLY A 126 22.89 3.99 -0.51
N ILE A 127 22.43 2.76 -0.78
CA ILE A 127 21.48 2.06 0.09
C ILE A 127 22.08 1.82 1.47
N ARG A 128 23.32 1.30 1.53
CA ARG A 128 24.03 1.11 2.80
C ARG A 128 24.10 2.39 3.63
N SER A 129 24.38 3.52 2.97
CA SER A 129 24.43 4.84 3.61
C SER A 129 23.05 5.30 4.11
N ALA A 130 22.01 5.14 3.30
CA ALA A 130 20.65 5.52 3.66
C ALA A 130 20.07 4.66 4.80
N TYR A 131 20.32 3.34 4.79
CA TYR A 131 19.92 2.44 5.87
C TYR A 131 20.65 2.72 7.17
N ALA A 132 21.97 2.96 7.09
CA ALA A 132 22.76 3.39 8.25
C ALA A 132 22.18 4.68 8.85
N GLN A 133 21.89 5.69 8.02
CA GLN A 133 21.24 6.93 8.48
C GLN A 133 19.89 6.68 9.14
N MET A 134 19.02 5.86 8.54
CA MET A 134 17.69 5.55 9.10
C MET A 134 17.79 4.80 10.44
N ALA A 135 18.74 3.88 10.58
CA ALA A 135 18.82 2.98 11.73
C ALA A 135 19.66 3.51 12.90
N THR A 136 20.65 4.37 12.64
CA THR A 136 21.60 4.86 13.66
C THR A 136 21.67 6.39 13.74
N GLY A 137 21.10 7.11 12.77
CA GLY A 137 21.32 8.54 12.60
C GLY A 137 22.68 8.89 11.96
N ASP A 138 23.53 7.90 11.71
CA ASP A 138 24.86 8.06 11.14
C ASP A 138 25.00 7.23 9.87
N ARG A 139 25.06 7.91 8.71
CA ARG A 139 25.20 7.27 7.40
C ARG A 139 26.52 6.54 7.19
N THR A 140 27.52 6.77 8.05
CA THR A 140 28.85 6.15 7.94
C THR A 140 28.98 4.86 8.75
N SER A 141 27.92 4.44 9.46
CA SER A 141 27.93 3.21 10.24
C SER A 141 28.32 2.00 9.37
N ALA A 142 29.30 1.24 9.87
CA ALA A 142 29.96 0.19 9.09
C ALA A 142 29.06 -1.02 8.79
N TRP A 143 29.31 -1.64 7.64
CA TRP A 143 28.65 -2.86 7.19
C TRP A 143 29.64 -4.01 7.08
N LYS A 144 29.25 -5.19 7.55
CA LYS A 144 29.96 -6.44 7.28
C LYS A 144 29.35 -7.09 6.04
N ARG A 145 30.10 -7.09 4.94
CA ARG A 145 29.72 -7.71 3.66
C ARG A 145 30.22 -9.16 3.59
N THR A 146 29.37 -10.09 3.20
CA THR A 146 29.68 -11.52 3.09
C THR A 146 28.93 -12.15 1.91
N VAL A 147 29.24 -13.42 1.61
CA VAL A 147 28.48 -14.23 0.63
C VAL A 147 27.67 -15.27 1.38
N ILE A 148 26.43 -15.48 0.94
CA ILE A 148 25.60 -16.60 1.37
C ILE A 148 25.16 -17.45 0.16
N PRO A 149 25.07 -18.79 0.30
CA PRO A 149 24.43 -19.62 -0.72
C PRO A 149 22.93 -19.38 -0.74
N THR A 150 22.31 -19.51 -1.91
CA THR A 150 20.85 -19.50 -2.05
C THR A 150 20.30 -20.91 -2.21
N ALA A 151 19.05 -21.14 -1.78
CA ALA A 151 18.37 -22.42 -1.97
C ALA A 151 18.07 -22.75 -3.45
N GLY A 152 18.22 -21.79 -4.37
CA GLY A 152 18.19 -22.04 -5.81
C GLY A 152 19.51 -22.54 -6.40
N GLY A 153 20.59 -22.59 -5.62
CA GLY A 153 21.90 -23.11 -6.04
C GLY A 153 22.89 -22.05 -6.54
N GLY A 154 22.60 -20.76 -6.33
CA GLY A 154 23.50 -19.66 -6.64
C GLY A 154 24.01 -18.99 -5.36
N GLN A 155 24.38 -17.71 -5.47
CA GLN A 155 24.90 -16.92 -4.35
C GLN A 155 24.13 -15.60 -4.22
N ALA A 156 24.21 -15.00 -3.03
CA ALA A 156 23.78 -13.65 -2.76
C ALA A 156 24.83 -12.96 -1.88
N GLU A 157 24.98 -11.65 -2.05
CA GLU A 157 25.73 -10.82 -1.10
C GLU A 157 24.82 -10.51 0.10
N LEU A 158 25.39 -10.60 1.31
CA LEU A 158 24.74 -10.26 2.56
C LEU A 158 25.54 -9.17 3.26
N ASP A 159 24.88 -8.04 3.50
CA ASP A 159 25.41 -6.94 4.30
C ASP A 159 24.69 -6.87 5.63
N VAL A 160 25.45 -6.92 6.72
CA VAL A 160 24.94 -6.79 8.10
C VAL A 160 25.42 -5.47 8.68
N LEU A 161 24.51 -4.63 9.15
CA LEU A 161 24.86 -3.35 9.78
C LEU A 161 25.50 -3.61 11.15
N VAL A 162 26.77 -3.24 11.32
CA VAL A 162 27.54 -3.61 12.51
C VAL A 162 26.94 -3.01 13.80
N ALA A 163 26.49 -1.75 13.74
CA ALA A 163 25.89 -1.06 14.88
C ALA A 163 24.46 -1.55 15.23
N ARG A 164 23.81 -2.27 14.29
CA ARG A 164 22.44 -2.80 14.41
C ARG A 164 22.35 -4.14 13.64
N PRO A 165 22.91 -5.25 14.17
CA PRO A 165 22.98 -6.52 13.43
C PRO A 165 21.63 -7.15 13.05
N GLN A 166 20.53 -6.62 13.57
CA GLN A 166 19.17 -6.95 13.17
C GLN A 166 18.73 -6.29 11.83
N VAL A 167 19.57 -5.45 11.23
CA VAL A 167 19.35 -4.78 9.94
C VAL A 167 20.26 -5.40 8.89
N ASN A 168 19.66 -6.05 7.89
CA ASN A 168 20.37 -6.81 6.86
C ASN A 168 19.92 -6.40 5.45
N LEU A 169 20.87 -6.39 4.51
CA LEU A 169 20.60 -6.24 3.08
C LEU A 169 21.07 -7.50 2.35
N VAL A 170 20.23 -8.03 1.46
CA VAL A 170 20.52 -9.22 0.66
C VAL A 170 20.44 -8.86 -0.82
N TRP A 171 21.50 -9.13 -1.58
CA TRP A 171 21.57 -8.82 -3.00
C TRP A 171 21.59 -10.10 -3.83
N PHE A 172 20.50 -10.38 -4.55
CA PHE A 172 20.42 -11.52 -5.47
C PHE A 172 21.20 -11.28 -6.76
N GLN A 173 21.43 -10.02 -7.10
CA GLN A 173 22.21 -9.57 -8.24
C GLN A 173 21.69 -10.10 -9.59
N LEU A 174 20.38 -10.23 -9.79
CA LEU A 174 19.84 -10.58 -11.11
C LEU A 174 19.92 -9.38 -12.09
N ARG A 175 19.96 -9.67 -13.39
CA ARG A 175 19.86 -8.62 -14.42
C ARG A 175 18.51 -7.91 -14.35
N GLU A 176 18.56 -6.58 -14.43
CA GLU A 176 17.39 -5.71 -14.62
C GLU A 176 16.89 -5.80 -16.07
N ALA A 177 15.60 -5.52 -16.29
CA ALA A 177 15.02 -5.34 -17.62
C ALA A 177 15.64 -4.16 -18.40
N ARG A 178 16.28 -3.21 -17.71
CA ARG A 178 16.94 -1.98 -18.25
C ARG A 178 15.99 -0.97 -18.88
N ASN A 179 14.70 -1.28 -18.95
CA ASN A 179 13.65 -0.41 -19.42
C ASN A 179 12.37 -0.67 -18.62
N PRO A 180 11.60 0.35 -18.23
CA PRO A 180 10.39 0.15 -17.45
C PRO A 180 9.28 -0.65 -18.15
N ALA A 181 9.17 -0.58 -19.48
CA ALA A 181 8.04 -1.15 -20.21
C ALA A 181 8.42 -1.92 -21.48
N ALA A 182 9.50 -1.54 -22.17
CA ALA A 182 9.94 -2.19 -23.39
C ALA A 182 10.32 -3.65 -23.11
N GLU A 183 10.05 -4.54 -24.05
CA GLU A 183 10.41 -5.94 -23.89
C GLU A 183 11.92 -6.11 -23.90
N ASN A 184 12.43 -6.79 -22.88
CA ASN A 184 13.78 -7.33 -22.84
C ASN A 184 13.66 -8.76 -22.30
N PRO A 185 14.00 -9.80 -23.10
CA PRO A 185 13.88 -11.18 -22.66
C PRO A 185 14.81 -11.50 -21.47
N ASP A 186 15.96 -10.84 -21.36
CA ASP A 186 16.90 -10.98 -20.24
C ASP A 186 16.45 -10.16 -19.03
N SER A 187 15.33 -10.55 -18.44
CA SER A 187 14.69 -9.87 -17.31
C SER A 187 13.85 -10.80 -16.44
N LEU A 188 13.37 -10.31 -15.29
CA LEU A 188 12.39 -11.04 -14.47
C LEU A 188 11.10 -11.33 -15.25
N ARG A 189 10.67 -10.39 -16.11
CA ARG A 189 9.52 -10.61 -17.01
C ARG A 189 9.76 -11.74 -18.00
N GLY A 190 10.91 -11.74 -18.65
CA GLY A 190 11.25 -12.78 -19.63
C GLY A 190 11.35 -14.15 -18.97
N LEU A 191 11.98 -14.23 -17.80
CA LEU A 191 12.08 -15.47 -17.01
C LEU A 191 10.71 -15.97 -16.56
N TRP A 192 9.87 -15.11 -15.99
CA TRP A 192 8.53 -15.47 -15.52
C TRP A 192 7.65 -16.06 -16.63
N ASN A 193 7.74 -15.46 -17.82
CA ASN A 193 6.96 -15.83 -19.00
C ASN A 193 7.61 -16.96 -19.83
N GLY A 194 8.75 -17.52 -19.39
CA GLY A 194 9.43 -18.60 -20.11
C GLY A 194 10.06 -18.20 -21.44
N ARG A 195 10.37 -16.90 -21.63
CA ARG A 195 11.08 -16.39 -22.82
C ARG A 195 12.57 -16.73 -22.79
N ILE A 196 13.11 -16.91 -21.60
CA ILE A 196 14.46 -17.43 -21.35
C ILE A 196 14.37 -18.58 -20.34
N PRO A 197 15.25 -19.59 -20.43
CA PRO A 197 15.25 -20.72 -19.49
C PRO A 197 15.86 -20.35 -18.14
N ALA A 198 16.81 -19.42 -18.11
CA ALA A 198 17.48 -18.94 -16.91
C ALA A 198 17.92 -17.48 -17.07
N LEU A 199 17.90 -16.72 -15.98
CA LEU A 199 18.36 -15.34 -15.90
C LEU A 199 19.72 -15.29 -15.21
N GLU A 200 20.71 -14.70 -15.87
CA GLU A 200 22.06 -14.54 -15.33
C GLU A 200 22.15 -13.45 -14.26
N ALA A 201 23.19 -13.57 -13.43
CA ALA A 201 23.59 -12.53 -12.50
C ALA A 201 24.26 -11.34 -13.20
N GLN A 202 24.08 -10.15 -12.63
CA GLN A 202 24.82 -8.93 -12.91
C GLN A 202 25.64 -8.57 -11.66
N LEU A 203 26.81 -9.20 -11.51
CA LEU A 203 27.71 -8.90 -10.39
C LEU A 203 28.15 -7.42 -10.40
N THR A 204 28.26 -6.82 -9.22
CA THR A 204 28.74 -5.46 -9.03
C THR A 204 30.27 -5.44 -8.83
N THR A 205 30.94 -4.31 -9.06
CA THR A 205 32.41 -4.23 -9.02
C THR A 205 33.01 -4.58 -7.65
N GLY A 206 32.32 -4.27 -6.55
CA GLY A 206 32.81 -4.45 -5.19
C GLY A 206 32.24 -5.66 -4.44
N THR A 207 31.38 -6.46 -5.08
CA THR A 207 30.71 -7.58 -4.43
C THR A 207 31.69 -8.67 -3.97
N PRO A 208 31.47 -9.29 -2.78
CA PRO A 208 32.25 -10.45 -2.36
C PRO A 208 31.90 -11.71 -3.15
N VAL A 209 30.80 -11.73 -3.91
CA VAL A 209 30.43 -12.83 -4.82
C VAL A 209 31.40 -12.87 -6.01
N LYS A 210 32.11 -13.99 -6.20
CA LYS A 210 33.15 -14.09 -7.26
C LYS A 210 32.76 -14.97 -8.43
N GLN A 211 31.80 -15.87 -8.24
CA GLN A 211 31.36 -16.80 -9.27
C GLN A 211 30.09 -16.29 -9.93
N GLN A 212 30.06 -16.32 -11.26
CA GLN A 212 28.84 -16.09 -12.02
C GLN A 212 27.86 -17.25 -11.81
N PHE A 213 26.57 -16.94 -11.85
CA PHE A 213 25.49 -17.91 -11.75
C PHE A 213 24.28 -17.44 -12.55
N SER A 214 23.33 -18.34 -12.75
CA SER A 214 22.02 -18.03 -13.32
C SER A 214 20.94 -18.82 -12.59
N TYR A 215 19.70 -18.33 -12.66
CA TYR A 215 18.54 -19.00 -12.07
C TYR A 215 17.46 -19.26 -13.11
N THR A 216 16.94 -20.48 -13.13
CA THR A 216 15.62 -20.75 -13.70
C THR A 216 14.52 -20.08 -12.85
N LYS A 217 13.30 -20.01 -13.38
CA LYS A 217 12.12 -19.49 -12.67
C LYS A 217 11.98 -20.13 -11.28
N ASP A 218 12.02 -21.46 -11.20
CA ASP A 218 11.88 -22.19 -9.94
C ASP A 218 13.04 -21.96 -8.98
N GLN A 219 14.26 -21.77 -9.49
CA GLN A 219 15.42 -21.46 -8.64
C GLN A 219 15.32 -20.07 -8.04
N VAL A 220 14.78 -19.06 -8.75
CA VAL A 220 14.47 -17.76 -8.15
C VAL A 220 13.45 -17.91 -7.01
N VAL A 221 12.34 -18.63 -7.26
CA VAL A 221 11.30 -18.89 -6.25
C VAL A 221 11.90 -19.56 -5.00
N ARG A 222 12.66 -20.64 -5.18
CA ARG A 222 13.34 -21.33 -4.06
C ARG A 222 14.32 -20.44 -3.33
N SER A 223 15.07 -19.61 -4.06
CA SER A 223 16.06 -18.71 -3.45
C SER A 223 15.39 -17.66 -2.57
N ILE A 224 14.28 -17.06 -3.02
CA ILE A 224 13.48 -16.12 -2.20
C ILE A 224 12.87 -16.85 -0.99
N ALA A 225 12.30 -18.04 -1.18
CA ALA A 225 11.76 -18.83 -0.07
C ALA A 225 12.83 -19.18 0.98
N GLY A 226 14.07 -19.47 0.56
CA GLY A 226 15.19 -19.69 1.47
C GLY A 226 15.60 -18.46 2.28
N ILE A 227 15.43 -17.24 1.73
CA ILE A 227 15.58 -16.00 2.52
C ILE A 227 14.46 -15.88 3.54
N LEU A 228 13.21 -16.18 3.17
CA LEU A 228 12.10 -16.19 4.13
C LEU A 228 12.32 -17.21 5.26
N GLU A 229 12.79 -18.41 4.94
CA GLU A 229 13.13 -19.43 5.93
C GLU A 229 14.27 -18.99 6.86
N ARG A 230 15.32 -18.38 6.31
CA ARG A 230 16.47 -17.88 7.08
C ARG A 230 16.08 -16.81 8.10
N TYR A 231 15.23 -15.87 7.70
CA TYR A 231 14.89 -14.70 8.52
C TYR A 231 13.55 -14.81 9.26
N ARG A 232 12.77 -15.87 9.00
CA ARG A 232 11.53 -16.22 9.71
C ARG A 232 10.61 -15.00 9.92
N PRO A 233 10.16 -14.30 8.85
CA PRO A 233 9.37 -13.10 9.00
C PRO A 233 7.98 -13.39 9.59
N THR A 234 7.49 -12.45 10.38
CA THR A 234 6.07 -12.32 10.73
C THR A 234 5.36 -11.33 9.80
N THR A 235 6.11 -10.45 9.13
CA THR A 235 5.57 -9.57 8.09
C THR A 235 6.50 -9.58 6.87
N ILE A 236 5.90 -9.74 5.68
CA ILE A 236 6.59 -9.64 4.40
C ILE A 236 6.08 -8.40 3.65
N ARG A 237 6.99 -7.56 3.16
CA ARG A 237 6.67 -6.39 2.33
C ARG A 237 7.12 -6.62 0.90
N MET A 238 6.28 -6.25 -0.07
CA MET A 238 6.57 -6.41 -1.49
C MET A 238 5.87 -5.34 -2.34
N GLN A 239 6.32 -5.17 -3.58
CA GLN A 239 5.67 -4.29 -4.57
C GLN A 239 4.34 -4.89 -5.07
N ASP A 240 3.57 -4.14 -5.85
CA ASP A 240 2.29 -4.60 -6.42
C ASP A 240 2.51 -5.59 -7.59
N PRO A 241 2.03 -6.84 -7.51
CA PRO A 241 2.13 -7.81 -8.62
C PRO A 241 1.14 -7.55 -9.76
N THR A 242 0.25 -6.56 -9.59
CA THR A 242 -0.90 -6.24 -10.46
C THR A 242 -1.13 -4.73 -10.60
N PRO A 243 -0.13 -3.94 -11.02
CA PRO A 243 -0.20 -2.48 -10.99
C PRO A 243 -1.19 -1.90 -12.02
N GLY A 244 -1.55 -2.66 -13.06
CA GLY A 244 -2.44 -2.23 -14.13
C GLY A 244 -1.70 -1.63 -15.32
N ARG A 245 -2.49 -1.12 -16.27
CA ARG A 245 -2.02 -0.39 -17.45
C ARG A 245 -2.69 0.99 -17.53
N TYR A 246 -2.00 1.95 -18.12
CA TYR A 246 -2.63 3.20 -18.51
C TYR A 246 -3.52 2.97 -19.73
N ALA A 247 -4.76 3.46 -19.70
CA ALA A 247 -5.76 3.21 -20.75
C ALA A 247 -5.39 3.86 -22.10
N ASP A 248 -4.69 4.98 -22.07
CA ASP A 248 -4.29 5.77 -23.24
C ASP A 248 -3.05 5.20 -23.96
N THR A 249 -2.08 4.67 -23.21
CA THR A 249 -0.79 4.20 -23.76
C THR A 249 -0.64 2.68 -23.77
N GLY A 250 -1.47 1.95 -23.02
CA GLY A 250 -1.34 0.50 -22.82
C GLY A 250 -0.10 0.06 -22.01
N LYS A 251 0.76 1.01 -21.61
CA LYS A 251 1.95 0.73 -20.81
C LYS A 251 1.56 0.33 -19.40
N TYR A 252 2.39 -0.50 -18.76
CA TYR A 252 2.25 -0.74 -17.32
C TYR A 252 2.31 0.60 -16.56
N THR A 253 1.52 0.69 -15.50
CA THR A 253 1.53 1.85 -14.58
C THR A 253 2.75 1.87 -13.67
N ASP A 254 3.51 0.77 -13.66
CA ASP A 254 4.71 0.56 -12.85
C ASP A 254 5.84 -0.07 -13.69
N HIS A 255 7.04 -0.18 -13.13
CA HIS A 255 8.16 -0.86 -13.77
C HIS A 255 7.88 -2.38 -13.91
N GLN A 256 8.23 -2.97 -15.05
CA GLN A 256 8.00 -4.41 -15.27
C GLN A 256 8.68 -5.29 -14.22
N ASP A 257 9.91 -4.99 -13.80
CA ASP A 257 10.57 -5.76 -12.75
C ASP A 257 9.89 -5.63 -11.38
N HIS A 258 9.20 -4.51 -11.07
CA HIS A 258 8.40 -4.40 -9.84
C HIS A 258 7.28 -5.44 -9.85
N MET A 259 6.52 -5.45 -10.95
CA MET A 259 5.39 -6.35 -11.15
C MET A 259 5.81 -7.82 -11.15
N TYR A 260 6.79 -8.19 -11.98
CA TYR A 260 7.20 -9.59 -12.11
C TYR A 260 8.04 -10.07 -10.92
N GLY A 261 8.85 -9.19 -10.33
CA GLY A 261 9.52 -9.46 -9.05
C GLY A 261 8.51 -9.75 -7.94
N ALA A 262 7.46 -8.94 -7.81
CA ALA A 262 6.37 -9.19 -6.89
C ALA A 262 5.65 -10.53 -7.14
N ARG A 263 5.49 -10.97 -8.39
CA ARG A 263 4.93 -12.29 -8.72
C ARG A 263 5.86 -13.45 -8.29
N PHE A 264 7.18 -13.28 -8.42
CA PHE A 264 8.14 -14.23 -7.85
C PHE A 264 8.04 -14.30 -6.32
N VAL A 265 7.82 -13.16 -5.65
CA VAL A 265 7.58 -13.13 -4.20
C VAL A 265 6.29 -13.86 -3.84
N GLN A 266 5.19 -13.67 -4.57
CA GLN A 266 3.95 -14.45 -4.34
C GLN A 266 4.20 -15.95 -4.42
N ALA A 267 4.88 -16.42 -5.48
CA ALA A 267 5.23 -17.83 -5.63
C ALA A 267 6.12 -18.33 -4.47
N ALA A 268 7.09 -17.53 -4.03
CA ALA A 268 7.99 -17.88 -2.95
C ALA A 268 7.29 -17.91 -1.57
N THR A 269 6.35 -16.99 -1.32
CA THR A 269 5.55 -17.02 -0.08
C THR A 269 4.62 -18.23 -0.02
N ALA A 270 4.05 -18.64 -1.17
CA ALA A 270 3.27 -19.88 -1.25
C ALA A 270 4.16 -21.10 -0.96
N LEU A 271 5.34 -21.17 -1.58
CA LEU A 271 6.31 -22.24 -1.36
C LEU A 271 6.78 -22.30 0.11
N TYR A 272 7.11 -21.15 0.69
CA TYR A 272 7.51 -21.04 2.10
C TYR A 272 6.38 -21.48 3.05
N ALA A 273 5.14 -21.08 2.74
CA ALA A 273 3.98 -21.45 3.55
C ALA A 273 3.71 -22.96 3.55
N GLU A 274 3.97 -23.61 2.41
CA GLU A 274 3.76 -25.03 2.17
C GLU A 274 4.90 -25.92 2.73
N GLN A 275 6.15 -25.55 2.47
CA GLN A 275 7.29 -26.44 2.68
C GLN A 275 7.95 -26.30 4.06
N VAL A 276 7.85 -25.13 4.70
CA VAL A 276 8.48 -24.88 6.00
C VAL A 276 7.44 -24.99 7.09
N ALA A 277 7.41 -26.11 7.80
CA ALA A 277 6.42 -26.39 8.84
C ALA A 277 6.70 -25.63 10.15
N ASP A 278 7.96 -25.66 10.62
CA ASP A 278 8.40 -24.86 11.77
C ASP A 278 8.73 -23.44 11.31
N ARG A 279 7.71 -22.58 11.28
CA ARG A 279 7.85 -21.15 10.99
C ARG A 279 6.82 -20.33 11.76
N PRO A 280 7.08 -19.03 12.01
CA PRO A 280 6.02 -18.14 12.43
C PRO A 280 4.93 -18.00 11.35
N ARG A 281 3.73 -17.62 11.78
CA ARG A 281 2.71 -17.10 10.88
C ARG A 281 3.20 -15.77 10.32
N PHE A 282 2.84 -15.49 9.07
CA PHE A 282 3.21 -14.23 8.44
C PHE A 282 2.04 -13.57 7.71
N SER A 283 2.05 -12.23 7.73
CA SER A 283 1.21 -11.40 6.87
C SER A 283 2.02 -10.83 5.70
N VAL A 284 1.33 -10.39 4.64
CA VAL A 284 1.95 -9.73 3.48
C VAL A 284 1.35 -8.33 3.31
N GLN A 285 2.20 -7.35 3.03
CA GLN A 285 1.81 -5.97 2.74
C GLN A 285 2.35 -5.55 1.37
N ASN A 286 1.45 -5.10 0.49
CA ASN A 286 1.76 -4.69 -0.88
C ASN A 286 1.82 -3.16 -1.00
N TYR A 287 2.81 -2.65 -1.73
CA TYR A 287 3.03 -1.22 -1.92
C TYR A 287 2.89 -0.82 -3.40
N LEU A 288 2.21 0.29 -3.64
CA LEU A 288 2.08 0.87 -4.98
C LEU A 288 3.41 1.52 -5.42
N GLY A 289 3.87 1.25 -6.64
CA GLY A 289 5.10 1.84 -7.18
C GLY A 289 4.88 3.15 -7.94
N TYR A 290 5.36 3.24 -9.18
CA TYR A 290 5.44 4.50 -9.95
C TYR A 290 4.13 5.23 -10.18
N HIS A 291 2.99 4.52 -10.15
CA HIS A 291 1.67 5.14 -10.28
C HIS A 291 1.45 6.25 -9.23
N ASN A 292 2.10 6.16 -8.05
CA ASN A 292 2.10 7.23 -7.04
C ASN A 292 2.46 8.61 -7.60
N GLY A 293 3.32 8.70 -8.61
CA GLY A 293 3.77 9.97 -9.18
C GLY A 293 2.69 10.74 -9.93
N THR A 294 1.59 10.09 -10.28
CA THR A 294 0.44 10.68 -10.99
C THR A 294 -0.72 11.03 -10.06
N LEU A 295 -0.61 10.66 -8.78
CA LEU A 295 -1.67 10.83 -7.79
C LEU A 295 -1.43 12.09 -6.94
N PRO A 296 -2.48 12.66 -6.34
CA PRO A 296 -2.32 13.65 -5.27
C PRO A 296 -1.36 13.15 -4.19
N HIS A 297 -0.72 14.04 -3.44
CA HIS A 297 0.17 13.62 -2.35
C HIS A 297 -0.60 12.80 -1.29
N ALA A 298 0.12 12.05 -0.45
CA ALA A 298 -0.50 11.27 0.63
C ALA A 298 0.25 11.36 1.97
N LEU A 299 1.39 12.05 2.00
CA LEU A 299 2.17 12.29 3.19
C LEU A 299 2.18 13.77 3.52
N ASP A 300 2.17 14.09 4.82
CA ASP A 300 2.40 15.45 5.27
C ASP A 300 3.83 15.91 4.92
N PRO A 301 4.07 17.23 4.80
CA PRO A 301 5.36 17.77 4.39
C PRO A 301 6.55 17.32 5.24
N GLN A 302 6.37 17.13 6.55
CA GLN A 302 7.48 16.74 7.44
C GLN A 302 7.89 15.28 7.21
N THR A 303 6.90 14.40 7.07
CA THR A 303 7.15 12.99 6.71
C THR A 303 7.77 12.89 5.31
N ALA A 304 7.27 13.66 4.34
CA ALA A 304 7.83 13.70 2.98
C ALA A 304 9.26 14.25 2.94
N GLU A 305 9.60 15.30 3.70
CA GLU A 305 10.97 15.83 3.77
C GLU A 305 11.91 14.84 4.44
N THR A 306 11.49 14.16 5.51
CA THR A 306 12.29 13.10 6.17
C THR A 306 12.63 12.00 5.17
N LYS A 307 11.63 11.52 4.42
CA LYS A 307 11.80 10.52 3.36
C LYS A 307 12.73 11.02 2.26
N THR A 308 12.57 12.27 1.84
CA THR A 308 13.44 12.92 0.84
C THR A 308 14.88 13.04 1.35
N GLY A 309 15.09 13.27 2.64
CA GLY A 309 16.41 13.29 3.27
C GLY A 309 17.19 11.98 3.10
N PHE A 310 16.52 10.83 3.27
CA PHE A 310 17.15 9.51 3.01
C PHE A 310 17.47 9.31 1.53
N LEU A 311 16.61 9.80 0.64
CA LEU A 311 16.84 9.75 -0.81
C LEU A 311 18.00 10.66 -1.23
N LYS A 312 18.20 11.82 -0.59
CA LYS A 312 19.37 12.69 -0.81
C LYS A 312 20.68 11.99 -0.41
N THR A 313 20.66 11.21 0.69
CA THR A 313 21.79 10.36 1.10
C THR A 313 22.04 9.24 0.10
N TYR A 314 21.01 8.49 -0.29
CA TYR A 314 21.10 7.44 -1.31
C TYR A 314 21.64 7.99 -2.64
N ALA A 315 21.21 9.18 -3.02
CA ALA A 315 21.61 9.84 -4.25
C ALA A 315 23.04 10.39 -4.23
N TRP A 316 23.72 10.35 -3.07
CA TRP A 316 25.03 10.95 -2.87
C TRP A 316 25.05 12.44 -3.31
N GLN A 317 24.00 13.17 -2.93
CA GLN A 317 23.75 14.51 -3.44
C GLN A 317 24.84 15.52 -3.04
N ASP A 318 25.43 15.35 -1.85
CA ASP A 318 26.49 16.22 -1.34
C ASP A 318 27.89 15.91 -1.90
N ARG A 319 28.03 14.83 -2.69
CA ARG A 319 29.27 14.37 -3.31
C ARG A 319 30.44 14.13 -2.36
N THR A 320 30.18 14.02 -1.06
CA THR A 320 31.21 13.74 -0.04
C THR A 320 31.46 12.25 0.06
N ASP A 321 32.71 11.82 0.15
CA ASP A 321 33.04 10.40 0.25
C ASP A 321 32.70 9.85 1.65
N TYR A 322 31.63 9.04 1.70
CA TYR A 322 31.21 8.29 2.89
C TYR A 322 31.38 6.78 2.72
N CYS A 323 31.92 6.33 1.59
CA CYS A 323 31.98 4.93 1.20
C CYS A 323 33.42 4.40 1.12
N GLY A 324 34.35 5.07 1.82
CA GLY A 324 35.72 4.63 2.00
C GLY A 324 36.53 4.63 0.71
N GLY A 325 36.33 5.62 -0.15
CA GLY A 325 37.08 5.75 -1.41
C GLY A 325 36.67 4.78 -2.50
N SER A 326 35.47 4.18 -2.42
CA SER A 326 34.97 3.28 -3.46
C SER A 326 35.03 3.94 -4.85
N PRO A 327 35.70 3.33 -5.84
CA PRO A 327 35.85 3.93 -7.17
C PRO A 327 34.51 4.11 -7.90
N SER A 328 33.48 3.35 -7.51
CA SER A 328 32.13 3.46 -8.05
C SER A 328 31.34 4.66 -7.49
N GLY A 329 31.85 5.33 -6.46
CA GLY A 329 31.16 6.41 -5.75
C GLY A 329 30.14 5.91 -4.72
N CYS A 330 29.55 6.85 -3.97
CA CYS A 330 28.79 6.53 -2.77
C CYS A 330 27.26 6.50 -2.95
N GLY A 331 26.76 6.57 -4.18
CA GLY A 331 25.32 6.59 -4.42
C GLY A 331 24.90 6.77 -5.87
N ASP A 332 23.59 6.81 -6.06
CA ASP A 332 22.93 6.95 -7.36
C ASP A 332 22.72 8.42 -7.75
N ARG A 333 23.65 8.95 -8.55
CA ARG A 333 23.59 10.34 -8.95
C ARG A 333 22.40 10.66 -9.86
N LYS A 334 21.77 9.66 -10.50
CA LYS A 334 20.54 9.92 -11.28
C LYS A 334 19.40 10.44 -10.42
N VAL A 335 19.38 10.06 -9.15
CA VAL A 335 18.39 10.55 -8.18
C VAL A 335 18.79 11.94 -7.63
N ALA A 336 20.06 12.33 -7.70
CA ALA A 336 20.55 13.58 -7.10
C ALA A 336 19.91 14.85 -7.70
N GLY A 337 19.59 14.81 -9.00
CA GLY A 337 18.91 15.91 -9.70
C GLY A 337 17.43 16.04 -9.36
N SER A 338 16.80 14.98 -8.83
CA SER A 338 15.41 15.00 -8.36
C SER A 338 15.20 13.94 -7.26
N PRO A 339 15.63 14.22 -6.01
CA PRO A 339 15.52 13.25 -4.91
C PRO A 339 14.09 12.90 -4.52
N THR A 340 13.13 13.75 -4.91
CA THR A 340 11.70 13.45 -4.75
C THR A 340 11.19 12.41 -5.75
N GLY A 341 12.02 12.05 -6.74
CA GLY A 341 11.60 11.35 -7.95
C GLY A 341 10.55 12.17 -8.71
N ARG A 342 9.72 11.48 -9.49
CA ARG A 342 8.54 12.07 -10.17
C ARG A 342 7.36 12.17 -9.21
N ASN A 343 7.52 12.90 -8.11
CA ASN A 343 6.58 13.01 -6.98
C ASN A 343 6.40 11.74 -6.13
N TRP A 344 7.25 10.72 -6.30
CA TRP A 344 7.13 9.47 -5.55
C TRP A 344 7.39 9.62 -4.05
N ALA A 345 8.33 10.50 -3.66
CA ALA A 345 8.65 10.74 -2.26
C ALA A 345 7.51 11.40 -1.46
N GLN A 346 6.48 11.95 -2.15
CA GLN A 346 5.36 12.67 -1.54
C GLN A 346 4.24 11.76 -1.03
N SER A 347 4.38 10.43 -1.22
CA SER A 347 3.31 9.48 -0.96
C SER A 347 3.81 8.14 -0.43
N LEU A 348 2.92 7.44 0.28
CA LEU A 348 2.94 6.00 0.50
C LEU A 348 1.50 5.49 0.35
N ARG A 349 1.31 4.43 -0.42
CA ARG A 349 0.01 3.78 -0.62
C ARG A 349 0.16 2.28 -0.61
N TYR A 350 -0.74 1.62 0.10
CA TYR A 350 -0.87 0.19 0.02
C TYR A 350 -1.67 -0.17 -1.23
N ALA A 351 -1.24 -1.21 -1.93
CA ALA A 351 -1.98 -1.72 -3.08
C ALA A 351 -3.15 -2.60 -2.65
N ARG A 352 -3.12 -3.14 -1.42
CA ARG A 352 -4.11 -4.09 -0.86
C ARG A 352 -4.21 -3.93 0.67
N ALA A 353 -5.22 -4.55 1.26
CA ALA A 353 -5.48 -4.57 2.71
C ALA A 353 -5.65 -3.18 3.37
N ASP A 354 -6.21 -2.21 2.63
CA ASP A 354 -6.36 -0.82 3.10
C ASP A 354 -7.82 -0.46 3.47
N THR A 355 -8.68 -1.46 3.64
CA THR A 355 -10.09 -1.33 4.05
C THR A 355 -10.25 -1.56 5.56
N SER A 356 -11.18 -0.84 6.19
CA SER A 356 -11.51 -0.99 7.61
C SER A 356 -12.69 -1.94 7.88
N SER A 357 -13.18 -2.68 6.88
CA SER A 357 -14.37 -3.53 6.98
C SER A 357 -14.10 -5.01 7.31
N TRP A 358 -13.02 -5.32 8.03
CA TRP A 358 -12.62 -6.70 8.35
C TRP A 358 -12.93 -7.16 9.79
N LEU A 359 -13.52 -6.29 10.61
CA LEU A 359 -14.12 -6.62 11.91
C LEU A 359 -15.62 -6.37 11.83
N THR A 360 -16.45 -7.33 12.25
CA THR A 360 -17.90 -7.19 12.21
C THR A 360 -18.58 -7.91 13.38
N GLU A 361 -19.81 -7.52 13.70
CA GLU A 361 -20.65 -8.25 14.65
C GLU A 361 -21.32 -9.44 13.95
N GLY A 362 -21.38 -10.60 14.63
CA GLY A 362 -22.22 -11.73 14.23
C GLY A 362 -23.61 -11.60 14.84
N THR A 363 -23.99 -12.55 15.70
CA THR A 363 -25.13 -12.30 16.61
C THR A 363 -24.78 -11.23 17.66
N PRO A 364 -25.77 -10.58 18.29
CA PRO A 364 -25.51 -9.53 19.28
C PRO A 364 -24.49 -9.94 20.35
N GLY A 365 -23.47 -9.10 20.53
CA GLY A 365 -22.38 -9.28 21.49
C GLY A 365 -21.24 -10.19 21.01
N ARG A 366 -21.31 -10.79 19.83
CA ARG A 366 -20.20 -11.56 19.24
C ARG A 366 -19.50 -10.81 18.12
N LEU A 367 -18.17 -10.80 18.14
CA LEU A 367 -17.37 -10.17 17.07
C LEU A 367 -16.60 -11.22 16.27
N TRP A 368 -16.38 -10.92 15.00
CA TRP A 368 -15.60 -11.71 14.07
C TRP A 368 -14.57 -10.82 13.37
N ALA A 369 -13.30 -11.21 13.43
CA ALA A 369 -12.19 -10.48 12.84
C ALA A 369 -11.48 -11.36 11.80
N PHE A 370 -11.06 -10.74 10.71
CA PHE A 370 -10.45 -11.41 9.56
C PHE A 370 -9.15 -10.75 9.14
N ALA A 371 -8.14 -11.57 8.86
CA ALA A 371 -6.90 -11.13 8.23
C ALA A 371 -6.30 -12.29 7.43
N VAL A 372 -5.32 -12.02 6.57
CA VAL A 372 -4.67 -13.07 5.79
C VAL A 372 -3.33 -13.40 6.41
N LEU A 373 -3.19 -14.67 6.79
CA LEU A 373 -1.96 -15.25 7.31
C LEU A 373 -1.58 -16.45 6.45
N ASP A 374 -0.31 -16.54 6.04
CA ASP A 374 0.21 -17.65 5.25
C ASP A 374 -0.54 -17.89 3.92
N GLY A 375 -1.07 -16.82 3.32
CA GLY A 375 -1.90 -16.93 2.11
C GLY A 375 -3.27 -17.59 2.34
N ARG A 376 -3.73 -17.66 3.59
CA ARG A 376 -5.04 -18.20 4.01
C ARG A 376 -5.79 -17.17 4.85
N MET A 377 -7.12 -17.22 4.83
CA MET A 377 -7.93 -16.36 5.70
C MET A 377 -7.89 -16.87 7.14
N ALA A 378 -7.34 -16.07 8.04
CA ALA A 378 -7.36 -16.25 9.48
C ALA A 378 -8.61 -15.59 10.07
N VAL A 379 -9.26 -16.32 10.99
CA VAL A 379 -10.51 -15.91 11.64
C VAL A 379 -10.32 -15.95 13.15
N TRP A 380 -10.61 -14.83 13.79
CA TRP A 380 -10.78 -14.74 15.24
C TRP A 380 -12.23 -14.43 15.56
N ASN A 381 -12.70 -14.90 16.71
CA ASN A 381 -14.01 -14.50 17.23
C ASN A 381 -13.92 -14.13 18.69
N ARG A 382 -14.74 -13.16 19.09
CA ARG A 382 -14.98 -12.77 20.47
C ARG A 382 -16.35 -13.26 20.88
N ASP A 383 -16.42 -14.00 21.97
CA ASP A 383 -17.70 -14.37 22.57
C ASP A 383 -18.35 -13.21 23.34
N ARG A 384 -19.55 -13.45 23.88
CA ARG A 384 -20.31 -12.45 24.63
C ARG A 384 -19.70 -12.11 25.99
N ALA A 385 -18.82 -12.97 26.51
CA ALA A 385 -18.07 -12.71 27.74
C ALA A 385 -16.83 -11.83 27.47
N GLY A 386 -16.52 -11.55 26.20
CA GLY A 386 -15.35 -10.77 25.79
C GLY A 386 -14.11 -11.62 25.50
N THR A 387 -14.22 -12.96 25.57
CA THR A 387 -13.09 -13.86 25.33
C THR A 387 -12.85 -14.03 23.82
N TRP A 388 -11.63 -13.75 23.39
CA TRP A 388 -11.22 -14.00 22.01
C TRP A 388 -10.64 -15.40 21.84
N THR A 389 -10.92 -16.01 20.69
CA THR A 389 -10.32 -17.28 20.25
C THR A 389 -9.85 -17.17 18.80
N GLY A 390 -8.88 -17.99 18.41
CA GLY A 390 -8.29 -18.03 17.07
C GLY A 390 -6.77 -17.80 17.06
N PRO A 391 -6.15 -17.64 15.88
CA PRO A 391 -6.79 -17.72 14.57
C PRO A 391 -7.11 -19.16 14.16
N ALA A 392 -8.34 -19.40 13.71
CA ALA A 392 -8.64 -20.54 12.85
C ALA A 392 -8.35 -20.16 11.40
N LEU A 393 -7.68 -21.03 10.63
CA LEU A 393 -7.43 -20.79 9.21
C LEU A 393 -8.49 -21.47 8.35
N LEU A 394 -9.22 -20.69 7.54
CA LEU A 394 -10.14 -21.25 6.55
C LEU A 394 -9.38 -22.09 5.52
N PRO A 395 -9.97 -23.18 5.00
CA PRO A 395 -9.34 -24.00 3.97
C PRO A 395 -9.14 -23.20 2.67
N GLY A 396 -8.19 -23.63 1.84
CA GLY A 396 -7.80 -22.94 0.61
C GLY A 396 -6.64 -21.96 0.81
N THR A 397 -5.81 -21.81 -0.23
CA THR A 397 -4.61 -20.98 -0.28
C THR A 397 -4.73 -19.92 -1.38
N GLY A 398 -3.71 -19.07 -1.51
CA GLY A 398 -3.65 -18.02 -2.53
C GLY A 398 -4.57 -16.82 -2.24
N ILE A 399 -5.09 -16.71 -1.02
CA ILE A 399 -5.85 -15.53 -0.61
C ILE A 399 -4.90 -14.33 -0.53
N ASP A 400 -5.21 -13.25 -1.24
CA ASP A 400 -4.41 -12.02 -1.24
C ASP A 400 -4.67 -11.21 0.05
N PRO A 401 -3.75 -10.33 0.47
CA PRO A 401 -3.94 -9.49 1.65
C PRO A 401 -5.23 -8.65 1.63
N GLY A 402 -5.96 -8.70 2.75
CA GLY A 402 -7.19 -7.95 2.97
C GLY A 402 -8.41 -8.85 3.13
N ALA A 403 -9.47 -8.30 3.71
CA ALA A 403 -10.74 -8.97 3.90
C ALA A 403 -11.87 -7.94 3.94
N THR A 404 -13.05 -8.33 3.45
CA THR A 404 -14.29 -7.56 3.64
C THR A 404 -15.31 -8.48 4.29
N ALA A 405 -15.75 -8.13 5.49
CA ALA A 405 -16.73 -8.87 6.26
C ALA A 405 -18.07 -8.13 6.28
N VAL A 406 -19.16 -8.87 6.08
CA VAL A 406 -20.53 -8.35 6.18
C VAL A 406 -21.39 -9.29 7.01
N ARG A 407 -22.29 -8.70 7.80
CA ARG A 407 -23.28 -9.41 8.60
C ARG A 407 -24.58 -9.57 7.80
N LEU A 408 -25.12 -10.79 7.77
CA LEU A 408 -26.45 -11.11 7.25
C LEU A 408 -27.53 -10.78 8.30
N PRO A 409 -28.78 -10.51 7.89
CA PRO A 409 -29.88 -10.17 8.83
C PRO A 409 -30.10 -11.21 9.93
N ASP A 410 -29.84 -12.50 9.65
CA ASP A 410 -29.96 -13.61 10.60
C ASP A 410 -28.78 -13.73 11.59
N GLY A 411 -27.78 -12.85 11.50
CA GLY A 411 -26.59 -12.85 12.36
C GLY A 411 -25.42 -13.70 11.86
N ARG A 412 -25.56 -14.39 10.71
CA ARG A 412 -24.42 -15.00 10.04
C ARG A 412 -23.46 -13.95 9.49
N VAL A 413 -22.19 -14.31 9.39
CA VAL A 413 -21.15 -13.49 8.77
C VAL A 413 -20.73 -14.10 7.44
N THR A 414 -20.53 -13.23 6.45
CA THR A 414 -19.88 -13.55 5.17
C THR A 414 -18.57 -12.77 5.07
N VAL A 415 -17.48 -13.45 4.69
CA VAL A 415 -16.20 -12.83 4.38
C VAL A 415 -15.90 -12.95 2.88
N LEU A 416 -15.39 -11.87 2.29
CA LEU A 416 -14.94 -11.78 0.92
C LEU A 416 -13.45 -11.47 0.86
N ALA A 417 -12.79 -11.98 -0.17
CA ALA A 417 -11.39 -11.70 -0.46
C ALA A 417 -11.12 -11.78 -1.97
N THR A 418 -9.91 -11.42 -2.39
CA THR A 418 -9.38 -11.86 -3.69
C THR A 418 -8.48 -13.08 -3.51
N ARG A 419 -8.50 -13.96 -4.50
CA ARG A 419 -7.63 -15.13 -4.58
C ARG A 419 -6.79 -15.05 -5.85
N THR A 420 -5.49 -15.21 -5.72
CA THR A 420 -4.55 -15.37 -6.83
C THR A 420 -4.17 -16.83 -6.99
N THR A 421 -4.39 -17.36 -8.18
CA THR A 421 -3.90 -18.66 -8.62
C THR A 421 -2.64 -18.45 -9.45
N LEU A 422 -1.63 -19.27 -9.20
CA LEU A 422 -0.37 -19.30 -9.93
C LEU A 422 -0.28 -20.62 -10.69
N GLY A 423 0.31 -20.61 -11.88
CA GLY A 423 0.63 -21.82 -12.62
C GLY A 423 1.93 -21.69 -13.42
N PRO A 424 2.34 -22.76 -14.12
CA PRO A 424 3.62 -22.82 -14.80
C PRO A 424 3.71 -21.78 -15.95
N GLY A 425 2.61 -21.58 -16.66
CA GLY A 425 2.50 -20.69 -17.80
C GLY A 425 2.05 -19.26 -17.44
N PRO A 426 2.32 -18.28 -18.32
CA PRO A 426 1.95 -16.89 -18.08
C PRO A 426 0.44 -16.66 -18.00
N ALA A 427 -0.37 -17.45 -18.73
CA ALA A 427 -1.83 -17.36 -18.73
C ALA A 427 -2.50 -17.96 -17.48
N ASP A 428 -1.73 -18.62 -16.62
CA ASP A 428 -2.22 -19.28 -15.40
C ASP A 428 -2.27 -18.31 -14.22
N TYR A 429 -1.58 -17.17 -14.30
CA TYR A 429 -1.72 -16.10 -13.31
C TYR A 429 -3.13 -15.55 -13.42
N ARG A 430 -3.98 -15.80 -12.41
CA ARG A 430 -5.35 -15.30 -12.39
C ARG A 430 -5.70 -14.78 -11.02
N ARG A 431 -6.46 -13.68 -10.98
CA ARG A 431 -7.10 -13.19 -9.77
C ARG A 431 -8.61 -13.22 -9.92
N GLU A 432 -9.27 -13.68 -8.87
CA GLU A 432 -10.73 -13.75 -8.77
C GLU A 432 -11.21 -13.25 -7.41
N VAL A 433 -12.50 -12.95 -7.33
CA VAL A 433 -13.19 -12.66 -6.08
C VAL A 433 -13.80 -13.95 -5.54
N VAL A 434 -13.62 -14.18 -4.24
CA VAL A 434 -14.20 -15.32 -3.53
C VAL A 434 -14.95 -14.86 -2.28
N TYR A 435 -15.93 -15.64 -1.85
CA TYR A 435 -16.61 -15.44 -0.58
C TYR A 435 -16.83 -16.75 0.18
N ALA A 436 -16.90 -16.67 1.51
CA ALA A 436 -17.27 -17.76 2.39
C ALA A 436 -18.29 -17.23 3.41
N ALA A 437 -19.40 -17.95 3.58
CA ALA A 437 -20.45 -17.62 4.52
C ALA A 437 -20.53 -18.66 5.64
N GLN A 438 -20.96 -18.24 6.83
CA GLN A 438 -21.29 -19.19 7.89
C GLN A 438 -22.47 -20.08 7.49
N ALA A 439 -22.44 -21.34 7.92
CA ALA A 439 -23.53 -22.29 7.70
C ALA A 439 -24.75 -22.00 8.60
N ALA A 440 -24.51 -21.48 9.81
CA ALA A 440 -25.50 -21.05 10.79
C ALA A 440 -24.95 -19.84 11.56
N PRO A 441 -25.78 -19.00 12.20
CA PRO A 441 -25.30 -17.89 13.02
C PRO A 441 -24.26 -18.35 14.04
N ASP A 442 -23.13 -17.65 14.12
CA ASP A 442 -21.96 -17.99 14.95
C ASP A 442 -21.32 -19.38 14.67
N GLY A 443 -21.72 -20.05 13.59
CA GLY A 443 -21.22 -21.35 13.19
C GLY A 443 -19.93 -21.31 12.36
N PRO A 444 -19.48 -22.48 11.86
CA PRO A 444 -18.32 -22.55 10.98
C PRO A 444 -18.60 -21.91 9.61
N PHE A 445 -17.53 -21.44 8.97
CA PHE A 445 -17.57 -20.97 7.58
C PHE A 445 -17.56 -22.16 6.61
N GLY A 446 -18.37 -22.07 5.56
CA GLY A 446 -18.36 -23.00 4.44
C GLY A 446 -17.12 -22.85 3.56
N ALA A 447 -17.05 -23.68 2.50
CA ALA A 447 -16.00 -23.59 1.49
C ALA A 447 -16.10 -22.29 0.67
N TRP A 448 -14.94 -21.80 0.21
CA TRP A 448 -14.88 -20.65 -0.70
C TRP A 448 -15.69 -20.89 -1.97
N GLN A 449 -16.57 -19.95 -2.28
CA GLN A 449 -17.30 -19.86 -3.53
C GLN A 449 -16.67 -18.78 -4.41
N SER A 450 -16.51 -19.07 -5.70
CA SER A 450 -15.98 -18.09 -6.66
C SER A 450 -17.09 -17.19 -7.20
N LEU A 451 -16.79 -15.90 -7.31
CA LEU A 451 -17.54 -14.91 -8.08
C LEU A 451 -16.85 -14.57 -9.41
N GLY A 452 -15.75 -15.26 -9.71
CA GLY A 452 -14.87 -15.00 -10.85
C GLY A 452 -14.24 -13.61 -10.80
N THR A 453 -13.99 -13.06 -11.98
CA THR A 453 -13.42 -11.71 -12.17
C THR A 453 -14.13 -11.04 -13.36
N PRO A 454 -14.28 -9.71 -13.38
CA PRO A 454 -14.75 -9.01 -14.58
C PRO A 454 -13.73 -9.03 -15.72
N GLU A 455 -12.50 -9.49 -15.46
CA GLU A 455 -11.42 -9.50 -16.45
C GLU A 455 -11.45 -10.77 -17.32
N PRO A 456 -11.21 -10.68 -18.63
CA PRO A 456 -11.12 -11.86 -19.50
C PRO A 456 -9.84 -12.69 -19.27
N GLY A 457 -8.83 -12.12 -18.59
CA GLY A 457 -7.55 -12.76 -18.28
C GLY A 457 -6.53 -11.76 -17.75
N ASP A 458 -5.29 -12.21 -17.55
CA ASP A 458 -4.23 -11.36 -16.99
C ASP A 458 -3.68 -10.33 -17.98
N GLU A 459 -3.40 -10.72 -19.23
CA GLU A 459 -2.67 -9.87 -20.18
C GLU A 459 -3.26 -8.46 -20.37
N PRO A 460 -4.58 -8.28 -20.58
CA PRO A 460 -5.15 -6.98 -20.94
C PRO A 460 -5.01 -5.92 -19.84
N GLY A 461 -4.95 -6.32 -18.57
CA GLY A 461 -5.02 -5.40 -17.43
C GLY A 461 -4.21 -5.83 -16.22
N THR A 462 -3.35 -6.84 -16.35
CA THR A 462 -2.49 -7.43 -15.31
C THR A 462 -3.23 -7.93 -14.07
N SER A 463 -4.49 -8.35 -14.23
CA SER A 463 -5.37 -8.73 -13.11
C SER A 463 -5.51 -7.64 -12.03
N ALA A 464 -5.42 -6.36 -12.42
CA ALA A 464 -5.41 -5.19 -11.54
C ALA A 464 -6.79 -4.77 -11.00
N VAL A 465 -7.59 -5.78 -10.58
CA VAL A 465 -8.85 -5.56 -9.87
C VAL A 465 -8.58 -5.21 -8.39
N SER A 466 -9.43 -4.36 -7.82
CA SER A 466 -9.36 -3.94 -6.42
C SER A 466 -9.84 -5.03 -5.45
N ALA A 467 -9.67 -4.81 -4.14
CA ALA A 467 -10.38 -5.60 -3.15
C ALA A 467 -11.91 -5.42 -3.30
N PRO A 468 -12.71 -6.46 -2.98
CA PRO A 468 -14.16 -6.37 -3.07
C PRO A 468 -14.74 -5.57 -1.89
N ALA A 469 -15.69 -4.68 -2.16
CA ALA A 469 -16.62 -4.17 -1.17
C ALA A 469 -17.95 -4.92 -1.26
N ALA A 470 -18.66 -5.04 -0.15
CA ALA A 470 -19.95 -5.72 -0.15
C ALA A 470 -20.96 -5.03 0.75
N ALA A 471 -22.22 -5.16 0.37
CA ALA A 471 -23.37 -4.79 1.17
C ALA A 471 -24.45 -5.87 1.07
N VAL A 472 -25.25 -5.99 2.12
CA VAL A 472 -26.34 -6.98 2.22
C VAL A 472 -27.64 -6.22 2.32
N ASP A 473 -28.66 -6.63 1.59
CA ASP A 473 -30.01 -6.06 1.71
C ASP A 473 -30.84 -6.71 2.83
N ALA A 474 -32.06 -6.21 3.04
CA ALA A 474 -32.95 -6.69 4.10
C ALA A 474 -33.34 -8.17 3.95
N GLU A 475 -33.31 -8.70 2.71
CA GLU A 475 -33.57 -10.10 2.41
C GLU A 475 -32.32 -10.99 2.53
N GLY A 476 -31.17 -10.43 2.92
CA GLY A 476 -29.93 -11.18 3.09
C GLY A 476 -29.15 -11.44 1.81
N ARG A 477 -29.50 -10.79 0.70
CA ARG A 477 -28.82 -10.97 -0.59
C ARG A 477 -27.58 -10.11 -0.66
N LEU A 478 -26.48 -10.70 -1.11
CA LEU A 478 -25.20 -10.02 -1.24
C LEU A 478 -25.12 -9.19 -2.53
N ALA A 479 -24.54 -8.00 -2.44
CA ALA A 479 -24.05 -7.27 -3.60
C ALA A 479 -22.58 -6.92 -3.42
N VAL A 480 -21.78 -7.24 -4.43
CA VAL A 480 -20.33 -7.12 -4.43
C VAL A 480 -19.89 -6.10 -5.46
N TYR A 481 -18.96 -5.24 -5.07
CA TYR A 481 -18.46 -4.13 -5.87
C TYR A 481 -16.94 -4.17 -5.94
N LEU A 482 -16.37 -3.86 -7.10
CA LEU A 482 -14.93 -3.70 -7.25
C LEU A 482 -14.60 -2.72 -8.36
N ARG A 483 -13.39 -2.15 -8.31
CA ARG A 483 -12.79 -1.40 -9.41
C ARG A 483 -12.10 -2.37 -10.37
N ASP A 484 -12.47 -2.30 -11.65
CA ASP A 484 -11.86 -3.09 -12.71
C ASP A 484 -10.53 -2.50 -13.23
N THR A 485 -9.90 -3.20 -14.18
CA THR A 485 -8.63 -2.76 -14.78
C THR A 485 -8.74 -1.47 -15.58
N ARG A 486 -9.95 -1.14 -16.06
CA ARG A 486 -10.28 0.13 -16.72
C ARG A 486 -10.62 1.26 -15.74
N ARG A 487 -10.47 1.01 -14.43
CA ARG A 487 -10.73 1.98 -13.36
C ARG A 487 -12.18 2.46 -13.35
N THR A 488 -13.11 1.55 -13.62
CA THR A 488 -14.57 1.74 -13.53
C THR A 488 -15.16 0.84 -12.45
N LEU A 489 -16.37 1.15 -11.99
CA LEU A 489 -17.06 0.32 -10.98
C LEU A 489 -17.77 -0.85 -11.65
N ARG A 490 -17.55 -2.05 -11.12
CA ARG A 490 -18.28 -3.27 -11.46
C ARG A 490 -19.11 -3.74 -10.27
N ALA A 491 -20.22 -4.41 -10.56
CA ALA A 491 -21.06 -5.03 -9.55
C ALA A 491 -21.46 -6.46 -9.93
N ARG A 492 -21.60 -7.31 -8.91
CA ARG A 492 -22.24 -8.62 -9.00
C ARG A 492 -23.27 -8.72 -7.89
N VAL A 493 -24.53 -9.02 -8.23
CA VAL A 493 -25.64 -9.00 -7.27
C VAL A 493 -26.26 -10.38 -7.16
N GLN A 494 -26.50 -10.83 -5.94
CA GLN A 494 -27.18 -12.08 -5.67
C GLN A 494 -28.69 -11.91 -5.91
N GLN A 495 -29.25 -12.82 -6.69
CA GLN A 495 -30.67 -12.89 -7.02
C GLN A 495 -31.43 -13.72 -5.97
N PRO A 496 -32.78 -13.65 -5.94
CA PRO A 496 -33.58 -14.48 -5.04
C PRO A 496 -33.35 -15.99 -5.17
N SER A 497 -32.89 -16.46 -6.34
CA SER A 497 -32.49 -17.86 -6.56
C SER A 497 -31.21 -18.27 -5.83
N GLY A 498 -30.48 -17.32 -5.23
CA GLY A 498 -29.15 -17.50 -4.66
C GLY A 498 -28.02 -17.39 -5.68
N ALA A 499 -28.32 -17.43 -6.98
CA ALA A 499 -27.36 -17.22 -8.06
C ALA A 499 -26.94 -15.74 -8.16
N PHE A 500 -25.72 -15.49 -8.63
CA PHE A 500 -25.23 -14.13 -8.89
C PHE A 500 -25.41 -13.75 -10.36
N THR A 501 -25.79 -12.51 -10.63
CA THR A 501 -25.71 -11.91 -11.98
C THR A 501 -24.29 -12.00 -12.53
N ASP A 502 -24.09 -11.77 -13.83
CA ASP A 502 -22.75 -11.46 -14.33
C ASP A 502 -22.21 -10.13 -13.77
N TRP A 503 -20.92 -9.87 -14.00
CA TRP A 503 -20.29 -8.60 -13.64
C TRP A 503 -20.85 -7.46 -14.50
N GLN A 504 -21.67 -6.61 -13.89
CA GLN A 504 -22.32 -5.48 -14.52
C GLN A 504 -21.45 -4.23 -14.41
N GLN A 505 -21.44 -3.40 -15.45
CA GLN A 505 -20.80 -2.09 -15.41
C GLN A 505 -21.70 -1.07 -14.74
N LEU A 506 -21.21 -0.38 -13.71
CA LEU A 506 -21.89 0.75 -13.09
C LEU A 506 -21.29 2.12 -13.50
N GLY A 507 -20.29 2.10 -14.38
CA GLY A 507 -19.65 3.30 -14.91
C GLY A 507 -18.65 3.92 -13.94
N GLY A 508 -18.51 5.24 -13.99
CA GLY A 508 -17.38 5.95 -13.39
C GLY A 508 -16.12 5.86 -14.24
N GLU A 509 -15.13 6.66 -13.88
CA GLU A 509 -13.82 6.70 -14.52
C GLU A 509 -12.78 7.08 -13.47
N ASP A 510 -11.51 6.77 -13.77
CA ASP A 510 -10.37 7.17 -12.95
C ASP A 510 -10.46 6.72 -11.48
N LEU A 511 -11.12 5.59 -11.21
CA LEU A 511 -11.12 5.03 -9.87
C LEU A 511 -9.69 4.64 -9.43
N GLN A 512 -9.31 5.00 -8.21
CA GLN A 512 -7.97 4.81 -7.65
C GLN A 512 -7.94 3.87 -6.44
N SER A 513 -9.01 3.84 -5.64
CA SER A 513 -9.09 3.05 -4.41
C SER A 513 -9.87 1.74 -4.59
N ASP A 514 -9.79 0.88 -3.58
CA ASP A 514 -10.86 -0.08 -3.31
C ASP A 514 -12.18 0.70 -3.08
N PRO A 515 -13.33 0.22 -3.58
CA PRO A 515 -14.60 0.82 -3.23
C PRO A 515 -14.95 0.55 -1.76
N ILE A 516 -15.90 1.31 -1.25
CA ILE A 516 -16.56 1.07 0.04
C ILE A 516 -18.06 0.95 -0.18
N ALA A 517 -18.73 0.04 0.50
CA ALA A 517 -20.17 -0.19 0.39
C ALA A 517 -20.81 -0.21 1.77
N VAL A 518 -21.87 0.58 1.97
CA VAL A 518 -22.56 0.74 3.27
C VAL A 518 -24.06 0.86 3.03
N VAL A 519 -24.87 0.43 4.01
CA VAL A 519 -26.33 0.61 4.02
C VAL A 519 -26.72 1.64 5.08
N ASP A 520 -27.41 2.71 4.68
CA ASP A 520 -27.88 3.77 5.58
C ASP A 520 -29.07 3.32 6.45
N SER A 521 -29.52 4.15 7.41
CA SER A 521 -30.61 3.79 8.33
C SER A 521 -31.96 3.56 7.64
N ALA A 522 -32.14 4.07 6.42
CA ALA A 522 -33.34 3.85 5.64
C ALA A 522 -33.30 2.54 4.85
N GLY A 523 -32.18 1.81 4.86
CA GLY A 523 -32.02 0.57 4.08
C GLY A 523 -31.54 0.81 2.65
N ARG A 524 -31.05 2.02 2.33
CA ARG A 524 -30.49 2.34 1.02
C ARG A 524 -29.01 2.04 1.01
N ARG A 525 -28.55 1.43 -0.07
CA ARG A 525 -27.15 1.14 -0.32
C ARG A 525 -26.44 2.34 -0.92
N HIS A 526 -25.23 2.56 -0.45
CA HIS A 526 -24.29 3.55 -0.93
C HIS A 526 -22.97 2.85 -1.29
N VAL A 527 -22.37 3.26 -2.40
CA VAL A 527 -21.04 2.82 -2.82
C VAL A 527 -20.21 4.06 -3.16
N TYR A 528 -18.96 4.09 -2.71
CA TYR A 528 -18.04 5.18 -2.99
C TYR A 528 -16.68 4.66 -3.43
N ALA A 529 -16.00 5.44 -4.27
CA ALA A 529 -14.62 5.20 -4.66
C ALA A 529 -13.92 6.54 -4.97
N THR A 530 -12.62 6.62 -4.67
CA THR A 530 -11.84 7.84 -4.95
C THR A 530 -11.37 7.91 -6.40
N THR A 531 -11.24 9.11 -6.93
CA THR A 531 -10.55 9.42 -8.19
C THR A 531 -9.35 10.32 -7.94
N THR A 532 -8.56 10.64 -8.96
CA THR A 532 -7.46 11.62 -8.82
C THR A 532 -7.95 13.03 -8.49
N LYS A 533 -9.25 13.33 -8.71
CA LYS A 533 -9.83 14.66 -8.55
C LYS A 533 -10.83 14.80 -7.41
N SER A 534 -11.51 13.73 -7.00
CA SER A 534 -12.56 13.76 -5.97
C SER A 534 -12.91 12.34 -5.50
N ALA A 535 -14.13 12.12 -5.00
CA ALA A 535 -14.74 10.81 -4.85
C ALA A 535 -16.07 10.75 -5.64
N LEU A 536 -16.40 9.57 -6.16
CA LEU A 536 -17.67 9.28 -6.81
C LEU A 536 -18.60 8.51 -5.86
N ALA A 537 -19.90 8.75 -6.00
CA ALA A 537 -20.95 8.07 -5.26
C ALA A 537 -21.92 7.36 -6.21
N TRP A 538 -22.33 6.15 -5.81
CA TRP A 538 -23.49 5.47 -6.34
C TRP A 538 -24.45 5.20 -5.19
N THR A 539 -25.70 5.64 -5.31
CA THR A 539 -26.66 5.59 -4.21
C THR A 539 -27.99 5.07 -4.68
N GLN A 540 -28.64 4.24 -3.87
CA GLN A 540 -30.03 3.85 -4.13
C GLN A 540 -30.95 5.03 -3.82
N PRO A 541 -31.87 5.42 -4.73
CA PRO A 541 -32.83 6.48 -4.47
C PRO A 541 -33.86 6.08 -3.40
N SER A 542 -34.21 4.79 -3.36
CA SER A 542 -35.06 4.15 -2.36
C SER A 542 -34.56 2.74 -2.05
N PRO A 543 -34.91 2.15 -0.88
CA PRO A 543 -34.48 0.80 -0.54
C PRO A 543 -34.88 -0.21 -1.62
N GLY A 544 -33.95 -1.07 -2.02
CA GLY A 544 -34.18 -2.09 -3.05
C GLY A 544 -34.12 -1.59 -4.51
N ALA A 545 -34.10 -0.28 -4.77
CA ALA A 545 -33.93 0.24 -6.13
C ALA A 545 -32.52 -0.04 -6.69
N PRO A 546 -32.31 -0.06 -8.02
CA PRO A 546 -30.96 -0.07 -8.58
C PRO A 546 -30.13 1.12 -8.08
N LEU A 547 -28.81 0.95 -8.02
CA LEU A 547 -27.90 2.07 -7.74
C LEU A 547 -27.98 3.09 -8.88
N ALA A 548 -28.14 4.36 -8.53
CA ALA A 548 -28.00 5.48 -9.45
C ALA A 548 -26.62 6.14 -9.28
N GLY A 549 -26.05 6.66 -10.37
CA GLY A 549 -24.70 7.24 -10.41
C GLY A 549 -23.95 6.85 -11.69
N PRO A 550 -22.66 7.20 -11.82
CA PRO A 550 -21.83 7.88 -10.82
C PRO A 550 -22.23 9.35 -10.59
N TYR A 551 -22.24 9.78 -9.33
CA TYR A 551 -22.39 11.19 -8.95
C TYR A 551 -21.07 11.74 -8.39
N PRO A 552 -20.60 12.92 -8.85
CA PRO A 552 -19.48 13.58 -8.20
C PRO A 552 -19.90 14.06 -6.81
N THR A 553 -19.10 13.72 -5.80
CA THR A 553 -19.37 14.17 -4.41
C THR A 553 -18.93 15.60 -4.16
N GLY A 554 -18.03 16.15 -4.99
CA GLY A 554 -17.41 17.46 -4.76
C GLY A 554 -16.41 17.46 -3.59
N LEU A 555 -16.09 16.30 -3.01
CA LEU A 555 -15.07 16.19 -1.99
C LEU A 555 -13.69 16.57 -2.57
N PRO A 556 -12.79 17.15 -1.75
CA PRO A 556 -11.42 17.40 -2.16
C PRO A 556 -10.74 16.15 -2.73
N ALA A 557 -9.84 16.35 -3.70
CA ALA A 557 -9.04 15.27 -4.27
C ALA A 557 -8.33 14.49 -3.15
N THR A 558 -8.63 13.20 -3.08
CA THR A 558 -7.96 12.27 -2.17
C THR A 558 -7.90 10.93 -2.87
N THR A 559 -6.75 10.28 -2.78
CA THR A 559 -6.55 8.89 -3.23
C THR A 559 -5.96 8.06 -2.09
N VAL A 560 -6.22 8.51 -0.86
CA VAL A 560 -6.04 7.72 0.36
C VAL A 560 -7.33 6.94 0.64
N PRO A 561 -7.30 5.88 1.45
CA PRO A 561 -8.48 5.07 1.73
C PRO A 561 -9.62 5.86 2.34
N LEU A 562 -10.84 5.53 1.89
CA LEU A 562 -12.06 5.99 2.53
C LEU A 562 -12.46 5.00 3.62
N SER A 563 -13.02 5.50 4.70
CA SER A 563 -13.79 4.72 5.65
C SER A 563 -15.17 5.32 5.80
N ALA A 564 -16.16 4.50 6.13
CA ALA A 564 -17.54 4.92 6.15
C ALA A 564 -18.29 4.36 7.35
N ALA A 565 -19.15 5.19 7.92
CA ALA A 565 -20.05 4.81 8.99
C ALA A 565 -21.46 5.32 8.69
N ARG A 566 -22.48 4.54 9.07
CA ARG A 566 -23.88 4.99 9.04
C ARG A 566 -24.04 6.20 9.98
N ASP A 567 -24.72 7.23 9.51
CA ASP A 567 -25.02 8.44 10.29
C ASP A 567 -26.42 8.96 9.93
N GLY A 568 -27.39 8.62 10.79
CA GLY A 568 -28.82 8.81 10.49
C GLY A 568 -29.20 8.21 9.14
N ALA A 569 -29.97 8.96 8.36
CA ALA A 569 -30.40 8.58 7.01
C ALA A 569 -29.30 8.70 5.93
N GLY A 570 -28.04 8.96 6.32
CA GLY A 570 -26.90 9.07 5.41
C GLY A 570 -25.74 8.18 5.80
N VAL A 571 -24.63 8.39 5.10
CA VAL A 571 -23.34 7.74 5.34
C VAL A 571 -22.28 8.82 5.51
N ARG A 572 -21.57 8.80 6.63
CA ARG A 572 -20.43 9.68 6.88
C ARG A 572 -19.16 9.03 6.35
N LEU A 573 -18.49 9.73 5.45
CA LEU A 573 -17.19 9.36 4.93
C LEU A 573 -16.08 9.99 5.77
N TYR A 574 -15.02 9.23 6.00
CA TYR A 574 -13.80 9.63 6.69
C TYR A 574 -12.60 9.39 5.80
N PHE A 575 -11.71 10.36 5.71
CA PHE A 575 -10.51 10.30 4.89
C PHE A 575 -9.45 11.24 5.43
N ARG A 576 -8.18 10.97 5.15
CA ARG A 576 -7.10 11.88 5.52
C ARG A 576 -6.94 13.00 4.51
N ARG A 577 -6.55 14.18 5.01
CA ARG A 577 -6.04 15.27 4.20
C ARG A 577 -4.57 14.98 3.84
N PRO A 578 -4.21 14.88 2.55
CA PRO A 578 -2.83 14.66 2.11
C PRO A 578 -1.73 15.51 2.75
N ASP A 579 -1.96 16.81 2.92
CA ASP A 579 -0.93 17.79 3.32
C ASP A 579 -0.70 17.90 4.84
N SER A 580 -1.50 17.23 5.66
CA SER A 580 -1.39 17.34 7.12
C SER A 580 -1.68 16.05 7.85
N GLY A 581 -2.17 15.02 7.15
CA GLY A 581 -2.64 13.77 7.73
C GLY A 581 -3.94 13.90 8.53
N VAL A 582 -4.50 15.10 8.73
CA VAL A 582 -5.70 15.29 9.55
C VAL A 582 -6.88 14.50 8.99
N VAL A 583 -7.64 13.85 9.88
CA VAL A 583 -8.86 13.14 9.50
C VAL A 583 -9.94 14.16 9.21
N ARG A 584 -10.58 14.02 8.05
CA ARG A 584 -11.71 14.82 7.59
C ARG A 584 -12.94 13.94 7.48
N SER A 585 -14.11 14.54 7.61
CA SER A 585 -15.36 13.86 7.35
C SER A 585 -16.40 14.72 6.64
N ALA A 586 -17.29 14.06 5.90
CA ALA A 586 -18.45 14.64 5.25
C ALA A 586 -19.61 13.64 5.28
N LEU A 587 -20.84 14.14 5.49
CA LEU A 587 -22.06 13.34 5.45
C LEU A 587 -22.61 13.34 4.02
N VAL A 588 -22.90 12.15 3.50
CA VAL A 588 -23.56 11.96 2.22
C VAL A 588 -24.96 11.40 2.46
N THR A 589 -25.99 12.10 1.97
CA THR A 589 -27.39 11.70 2.13
C THR A 589 -28.00 11.38 0.77
N ALA A 590 -28.47 10.15 0.60
CA ALA A 590 -29.13 9.73 -0.64
C ALA A 590 -30.53 10.35 -0.77
N GLY A 591 -31.01 10.45 -2.00
CA GLY A 591 -32.35 10.90 -2.35
C GLY A 591 -32.70 10.46 -3.78
N PRO A 592 -33.83 10.94 -4.35
CA PRO A 592 -34.30 10.54 -5.67
C PRO A 592 -33.34 10.85 -6.84
N GLY A 593 -32.33 11.69 -6.62
CA GLY A 593 -31.32 12.06 -7.62
C GLY A 593 -29.91 12.06 -7.03
N ALA A 594 -29.10 13.03 -7.43
CA ALA A 594 -27.74 13.19 -6.89
C ALA A 594 -27.77 13.35 -5.35
N PRO A 595 -26.86 12.68 -4.62
CA PRO A 595 -26.83 12.76 -3.17
C PRO A 595 -26.42 14.16 -2.70
N GLN A 596 -26.92 14.56 -1.54
CA GLN A 596 -26.48 15.79 -0.87
C GLN A 596 -25.21 15.49 -0.07
N VAL A 597 -24.20 16.35 -0.20
CA VAL A 597 -22.91 16.22 0.50
C VAL A 597 -22.72 17.42 1.41
N SER A 598 -22.49 17.18 2.71
CA SER A 598 -22.24 18.25 3.67
C SER A 598 -20.89 18.93 3.41
N SER A 599 -20.67 20.09 4.03
CA SER A 599 -19.33 20.65 4.14
C SER A 599 -18.36 19.66 4.80
N VAL A 600 -17.10 19.72 4.39
CA VAL A 600 -16.02 18.93 4.98
C VAL A 600 -15.65 19.51 6.32
N SER A 601 -15.55 18.67 7.34
CA SER A 601 -15.14 19.03 8.70
C SER A 601 -13.84 18.31 9.08
N GLU A 602 -12.99 18.97 9.86
CA GLU A 602 -11.81 18.32 10.45
C GLU A 602 -12.22 17.62 11.75
N SER A 603 -11.84 16.35 11.85
CA SER A 603 -12.32 15.40 12.85
C SER A 603 -11.22 15.00 13.86
N GLY A 604 -10.02 15.57 13.73
CA GLY A 604 -8.85 15.33 14.59
C GLY A 604 -7.76 14.49 13.91
N GLY A 605 -6.75 14.07 14.68
CA GLY A 605 -5.76 13.10 14.23
C GLY A 605 -4.78 13.64 13.18
N ARG A 606 -4.20 14.83 13.43
CA ARG A 606 -3.15 15.43 12.60
C ARG A 606 -1.89 14.56 12.61
N ALA A 607 -1.07 14.61 11.54
CA ALA A 607 0.20 13.90 11.39
C ALA A 607 0.04 12.36 11.43
N GLY A 608 -0.26 11.77 10.29
CA GLY A 608 -0.47 10.33 10.14
C GLY A 608 -0.90 9.97 8.72
N TYR A 609 -0.89 8.69 8.39
CA TYR A 609 -1.12 8.19 7.03
C TYR A 609 -1.96 6.90 7.01
N GLY A 610 -2.36 6.46 5.82
CA GLY A 610 -3.20 5.28 5.61
C GLY A 610 -4.66 5.42 6.09
N ALA A 611 -5.40 4.31 6.04
CA ALA A 611 -6.81 4.23 6.46
C ALA A 611 -7.04 4.56 7.95
N VAL A 612 -8.30 4.86 8.29
CA VAL A 612 -8.75 5.09 9.66
C VAL A 612 -9.96 4.22 9.99
N GLY A 613 -9.94 3.55 11.14
CA GLY A 613 -11.08 2.80 11.68
C GLY A 613 -11.95 3.74 12.50
N VAL A 614 -13.27 3.66 12.35
CA VAL A 614 -14.21 4.52 13.06
C VAL A 614 -15.32 3.70 13.70
N ALA A 615 -15.55 3.92 14.98
CA ALA A 615 -16.66 3.32 15.72
C ALA A 615 -17.22 4.31 16.75
N GLY A 616 -18.47 4.71 16.56
CA GLY A 616 -19.09 5.78 17.34
C GLY A 616 -18.31 7.08 17.20
N ARG A 617 -17.74 7.54 18.32
CA ARG A 617 -16.91 8.76 18.36
C ARG A 617 -15.40 8.49 18.35
N SER A 618 -15.00 7.22 18.34
CA SER A 618 -13.59 6.82 18.32
C SER A 618 -13.08 6.76 16.88
N VAL A 619 -11.90 7.35 16.65
CA VAL A 619 -11.15 7.22 15.41
C VAL A 619 -9.80 6.60 15.74
N THR A 620 -9.44 5.53 15.04
CA THR A 620 -8.14 4.88 15.16
C THR A 620 -7.43 4.92 13.81
N GLY A 621 -6.13 5.18 13.81
CA GLY A 621 -5.33 5.27 12.60
C GLY A 621 -3.86 5.11 12.88
N ARG A 622 -3.06 5.19 11.82
CA ARG A 622 -1.60 5.28 11.93
C ARG A 622 -1.19 6.71 12.25
N ALA A 623 -0.37 6.89 13.28
CA ALA A 623 0.34 8.15 13.50
C ALA A 623 1.52 8.31 12.52
N ASP A 624 2.14 9.48 12.50
CA ASP A 624 3.35 9.76 11.73
C ASP A 624 4.53 8.85 12.13
N SER A 625 4.59 8.44 13.40
CA SER A 625 5.50 7.44 13.96
C SER A 625 5.30 6.02 13.40
N GLY A 626 4.23 5.79 12.64
CA GLY A 626 3.85 4.48 12.11
C GLY A 626 3.05 3.62 13.09
N THR A 627 2.88 4.08 14.33
CA THR A 627 2.21 3.32 15.39
C THR A 627 0.69 3.47 15.33
N VAL A 628 -0.05 2.49 15.87
CA VAL A 628 -1.49 2.65 16.02
C VAL A 628 -1.80 3.69 17.08
N ALA A 629 -2.70 4.59 16.75
CA ALA A 629 -3.10 5.70 17.59
C ALA A 629 -4.61 5.94 17.51
N ALA A 630 -5.17 6.49 18.58
CA ALA A 630 -6.60 6.79 18.64
C ALA A 630 -6.86 8.23 19.07
N THR A 631 -8.00 8.77 18.64
CA THR A 631 -8.51 10.08 19.04
C THR A 631 -10.06 10.06 19.07
N THR A 632 -10.67 11.10 19.62
CA THR A 632 -12.13 11.25 19.67
C THR A 632 -12.58 12.36 18.74
N LEU A 633 -13.66 12.13 17.97
CA LEU A 633 -14.25 13.14 17.08
C LEU A 633 -14.57 14.43 17.84
N GLY A 634 -14.06 15.58 17.39
CA GLY A 634 -14.30 16.88 18.01
C GLY A 634 -13.59 17.12 19.36
N GLY A 635 -12.63 16.28 19.73
CA GLY A 635 -11.72 16.48 20.87
C GLY A 635 -10.38 17.11 20.47
N PRO A 636 -9.41 17.27 21.40
CA PRO A 636 -8.13 17.91 21.11
C PRO A 636 -7.38 17.16 19.99
N PRO A 637 -6.76 17.88 19.04
CA PRO A 637 -6.41 17.39 17.71
C PRO A 637 -5.27 16.35 17.65
N ALA A 638 -4.69 15.96 18.79
CA ALA A 638 -3.54 15.05 18.87
C ALA A 638 -3.95 13.57 18.97
N TRP A 639 -3.16 12.73 18.33
CA TRP A 639 -3.21 11.27 18.49
C TRP A 639 -2.79 10.86 19.89
N THR A 640 -3.42 9.80 20.41
CA THR A 640 -2.90 9.06 21.56
C THR A 640 -2.30 7.75 21.06
N GLU A 641 -0.97 7.65 21.10
CA GLU A 641 -0.21 6.56 20.48
C GLU A 641 0.06 5.38 21.42
N SER A 642 0.04 4.17 20.86
CA SER A 642 0.29 2.91 21.58
C SER A 642 1.73 2.41 21.54
N ARG A 643 2.57 3.02 20.68
CA ARG A 643 3.91 2.52 20.29
C ARG A 643 3.92 1.20 19.51
N MET A 644 2.76 0.62 19.17
CA MET A 644 2.69 -0.62 18.40
C MET A 644 2.63 -0.35 16.90
N LEU A 645 3.53 -0.94 16.13
CA LEU A 645 3.45 -0.96 14.66
C LEU A 645 2.52 -2.09 14.17
N TYR A 646 1.81 -1.84 13.08
CA TYR A 646 0.82 -2.78 12.53
C TYR A 646 0.82 -2.81 11.00
N ALA A 647 0.27 -3.86 10.41
CA ALA A 647 0.10 -4.03 8.95
C ALA A 647 -1.35 -3.73 8.52
N GLY A 648 -1.51 -3.26 7.27
CA GLY A 648 -2.82 -2.95 6.68
C GLY A 648 -3.53 -1.78 7.37
N ALA A 649 -4.86 -1.86 7.43
CA ALA A 649 -5.76 -0.87 7.99
C ALA A 649 -6.34 -1.30 9.35
N PRO A 650 -6.59 -0.36 10.29
CA PRO A 650 -7.33 -0.65 11.51
C PRO A 650 -8.83 -0.87 11.22
N SER A 651 -9.49 -1.63 12.07
CA SER A 651 -10.95 -1.80 12.03
C SER A 651 -11.57 -1.58 13.40
N ALA A 652 -12.80 -1.09 13.43
CA ALA A 652 -13.48 -0.77 14.68
C ALA A 652 -14.98 -1.06 14.56
N VAL A 653 -15.56 -1.57 15.64
CA VAL A 653 -17.01 -1.82 15.77
C VAL A 653 -17.51 -1.17 17.05
N LEU A 654 -18.68 -0.54 16.97
CA LEU A 654 -19.45 -0.11 18.12
C LEU A 654 -20.52 -1.18 18.40
N ASP A 655 -20.42 -1.85 19.54
CA ASP A 655 -21.40 -2.86 19.91
C ASP A 655 -22.70 -2.26 20.49
N PRO A 656 -23.78 -3.04 20.61
CA PRO A 656 -25.06 -2.56 21.14
C PRO A 656 -25.00 -2.02 22.58
N SER A 657 -23.98 -2.37 23.37
CA SER A 657 -23.78 -1.84 24.71
C SER A 657 -23.18 -0.41 24.70
N GLY A 658 -22.78 0.07 23.52
CA GLY A 658 -22.08 1.34 23.36
C GLY A 658 -20.57 1.23 23.56
N THR A 659 -20.04 0.01 23.67
CA THR A 659 -18.60 -0.24 23.81
C THR A 659 -17.95 -0.30 22.43
N THR A 660 -16.91 0.51 22.25
CA THR A 660 -16.07 0.44 21.04
C THR A 660 -15.04 -0.67 21.21
N THR A 661 -14.93 -1.53 20.21
CA THR A 661 -13.82 -2.47 20.06
C THR A 661 -13.05 -2.12 18.81
N THR A 662 -11.75 -1.89 18.95
CA THR A 662 -10.86 -1.62 17.83
C THR A 662 -9.86 -2.76 17.71
N ALA A 663 -9.51 -3.11 16.47
CA ALA A 663 -8.57 -4.16 16.16
C ALA A 663 -7.54 -3.70 15.11
N VAL A 664 -6.32 -4.23 15.22
CA VAL A 664 -5.26 -4.17 14.19
C VAL A 664 -4.54 -5.51 14.08
N LEU A 665 -3.91 -5.78 12.94
CA LEU A 665 -2.96 -6.88 12.80
C LEU A 665 -1.54 -6.34 13.05
N GLY A 666 -0.91 -6.75 14.15
CA GLY A 666 0.45 -6.33 14.48
C GLY A 666 1.49 -6.81 13.47
N LEU A 667 2.68 -6.19 13.45
CA LEU A 667 3.79 -6.70 12.64
C LEU A 667 4.30 -8.08 13.10
N ASP A 668 3.81 -8.56 14.24
CA ASP A 668 4.00 -9.89 14.83
C ASP A 668 3.02 -10.95 14.29
N ALA A 669 2.18 -10.59 13.31
CA ALA A 669 1.13 -11.42 12.74
C ALA A 669 0.03 -11.84 13.74
N GLN A 670 -0.14 -11.09 14.82
CA GLN A 670 -1.21 -11.31 15.80
C GLN A 670 -2.31 -10.26 15.70
N LEU A 671 -3.54 -10.66 16.04
CA LEU A 671 -4.65 -9.73 16.23
C LEU A 671 -4.45 -9.01 17.56
N HIS A 672 -4.41 -7.69 17.55
CA HIS A 672 -4.36 -6.85 18.75
C HIS A 672 -5.63 -6.04 18.87
N THR A 673 -6.15 -5.91 20.08
CA THR A 673 -7.40 -5.18 20.33
C THR A 673 -7.29 -4.21 21.50
N THR A 674 -8.18 -3.24 21.49
CA THR A 674 -8.46 -2.35 22.61
C THR A 674 -9.97 -2.13 22.73
N THR A 675 -10.46 -1.88 23.94
CA THR A 675 -11.88 -1.64 24.20
C THR A 675 -12.07 -0.33 24.96
N GLY A 676 -13.19 0.33 24.70
CA GLY A 676 -13.55 1.59 25.37
C GLY A 676 -13.17 2.84 24.58
N ARG A 677 -13.35 4.00 25.21
CA ARG A 677 -13.03 5.30 24.60
C ARG A 677 -11.53 5.58 24.72
N PRO A 678 -10.92 6.26 23.73
CA PRO A 678 -9.58 6.81 23.89
C PRO A 678 -9.58 7.76 25.09
N ALA A 679 -8.86 7.40 26.14
CA ALA A 679 -8.64 8.21 27.32
C ALA A 679 -7.13 8.34 27.57
N ALA A 680 -6.73 9.28 28.43
CA ALA A 680 -5.41 9.28 29.02
C ALA A 680 -5.44 8.43 30.31
N PRO A 681 -4.44 7.57 30.58
CA PRO A 681 -3.26 7.27 29.75
C PRO A 681 -3.60 6.47 28.48
N ALA A 682 -2.67 6.43 27.52
CA ALA A 682 -2.88 5.82 26.21
C ALA A 682 -3.53 4.43 26.27
N PRO A 683 -4.49 4.12 25.37
CA PRO A 683 -5.15 2.83 25.37
C PRO A 683 -4.10 1.74 25.22
N THR A 684 -4.08 0.81 26.17
CA THR A 684 -3.17 -0.32 26.11
C THR A 684 -3.71 -1.30 25.07
N TRP A 685 -2.87 -1.64 24.10
CA TRP A 685 -3.19 -2.64 23.09
C TRP A 685 -2.66 -3.98 23.56
N HIS A 686 -3.47 -5.02 23.40
CA HIS A 686 -3.14 -6.36 23.84
C HIS A 686 -3.38 -7.37 22.72
N PRO A 687 -2.59 -8.44 22.64
CA PRO A 687 -2.94 -9.61 21.86
C PRO A 687 -4.37 -10.02 22.22
N ALA A 688 -5.22 -10.19 21.21
CA ALA A 688 -6.61 -10.58 21.40
C ALA A 688 -6.69 -11.93 22.11
N VAL A 689 -5.87 -12.88 21.65
CA VAL A 689 -5.75 -14.21 22.26
C VAL A 689 -4.47 -14.23 23.08
N LEU A 690 -4.63 -14.36 24.39
CA LEU A 690 -3.49 -14.49 25.29
C LEU A 690 -2.83 -15.87 25.09
N PRO A 691 -1.50 -15.95 25.15
CA PRO A 691 -0.84 -17.25 25.24
C PRO A 691 -1.34 -18.00 26.49
N PRO A 692 -1.41 -19.34 26.45
CA PRO A 692 -1.75 -20.12 27.64
C PRO A 692 -0.79 -19.75 28.79
N PRO A 693 -1.27 -19.71 30.05
CA PRO A 693 -0.41 -19.45 31.19
C PRO A 693 0.75 -20.46 31.18
N ALA A 694 1.97 -19.93 31.37
CA ALA A 694 3.21 -20.70 31.37
C ALA A 694 3.29 -21.71 32.52
#